data_AF-A0A4S9BN67-F1
#
_entry.id   AF-A0A4S9BN67-F1
#
_cell.length_a   1.000
_cell.length_b   1.000
_cell.length_c   1.000
_cell.angle_alpha   90.00
_cell.angle_beta   90.00
_cell.angle_gamma   90.00
#
_symmetry.space_group_name_H-M   'P 1'
#
loop_
_entity.id
_entity.type
_entity.pdbx_description
1 polymer ?
#
loop_
_entity_poly.entity_id
_entity_poly.type
_entity_poly.pdbx_seq_one_letter_code
_entity_poly.pdbx_strand_id
1 'polypeptide(L)'
;MSRRSYPPCLHPFSDLSKISLVDLKLDTHHHGHYLLLRTFCQPLGVGSPLLAAIEDESGGVDRLACFNVKVALKASDVLPEGSVVGVKEPYYCLGPDEKWLVRVDHASDLVVLEEEHELYPEQWKTASPKTAMVWKLEGNAALAREKVLEAHRCYTRALAATEADAVDLKRDIYRNRSQASLRLGHYDATISDAFWALTNEQDQASKIKDAKAHFRRGLANYRFGHFSSALRSLSQALELSPSDKQVIAEKTKTEKRLGEQNEGVYDFAEIIEEVTKNGFVADRASFTSKTEVRESAEYGRGLFATQAISMGDLILCEKAFVVAHETVSGTKNPSPALWRSCIEKVTDNPSLGRGLFNLYAGEPLPSTPISIPIIDGKPVVDMMNISEILKHNIFSYTVGREARPYGTSAMTTTHELKSLALFLRASLANHNCLFNTKRSFIGDLIIFRATKDIPKDAEITIAYLDPGGADNDLLQDTLFKNLGFRCGCLVCQAEAKCTTDRKSLIRTVRTFLSSQRVGPMFVRQAEALAVDLEEAYSLHLSLGLPCVGISPIWQWLCQEYFLLGDRDQVERCAMNVLKVHGYKVEIEGSKVSFDATCGFPSMAVVGALSFLSKMYERDENVALSQEFETLAKTVYKIENGTPIGYDLRY
;
A
#
# COMPACT_ATOMS: atom_id res chain seq x y z
N MET A 1 -1.42 -26.79 14.07
CA MET A 1 -2.86 -26.62 14.39
C MET A 1 -3.40 -25.45 13.58
N SER A 2 -4.47 -25.68 12.83
CA SER A 2 -5.24 -24.65 12.12
C SER A 2 -5.63 -23.55 13.11
N ARG A 3 -5.11 -22.32 12.92
CA ARG A 3 -5.49 -21.16 13.74
C ARG A 3 -6.92 -20.81 13.36
N ARG A 4 -7.88 -21.05 14.25
CA ARG A 4 -9.23 -20.49 14.07
C ARG A 4 -9.10 -18.98 14.16
N SER A 5 -9.49 -18.27 13.08
CA SER A 5 -9.63 -16.82 13.11
C SER A 5 -10.81 -16.46 14.02
N TYR A 6 -10.63 -15.44 14.86
CA TYR A 6 -11.68 -14.92 15.74
C TYR A 6 -11.56 -13.39 15.85
N PRO A 7 -12.68 -12.66 15.97
CA PRO A 7 -12.68 -11.21 16.06
C PRO A 7 -12.18 -10.72 17.44
N PRO A 8 -11.74 -9.45 17.57
CA PRO A 8 -11.45 -8.85 18.87
C PRO A 8 -12.73 -8.66 19.69
N CYS A 9 -12.58 -8.46 21.01
CA CYS A 9 -13.70 -8.13 21.87
C CYS A 9 -14.24 -6.72 21.55
N LEU A 10 -15.54 -6.64 21.23
CA LEU A 10 -16.25 -5.39 20.93
C LEU A 10 -17.06 -4.86 22.13
N HIS A 11 -16.88 -5.43 23.31
CA HIS A 11 -17.61 -5.05 24.52
C HIS A 11 -16.71 -4.26 25.48
N PRO A 12 -17.22 -3.17 26.09
CA PRO A 12 -16.56 -2.53 27.22
C PRO A 12 -16.58 -3.45 28.44
N PHE A 13 -15.69 -3.24 29.41
CA PHE A 13 -15.70 -4.06 30.63
C PHE A 13 -17.03 -4.01 31.39
N SER A 14 -17.79 -2.91 31.30
CA SER A 14 -19.12 -2.77 31.91
C SER A 14 -20.12 -3.83 31.46
N ASP A 15 -19.90 -4.41 30.28
CA ASP A 15 -20.79 -5.40 29.66
C ASP A 15 -20.30 -6.83 29.88
N LEU A 16 -19.13 -7.00 30.51
CA LEU A 16 -18.48 -8.30 30.72
C LEU A 16 -18.60 -8.73 32.19
N SER A 17 -18.67 -10.04 32.40
CA SER A 17 -18.69 -10.64 33.74
C SER A 17 -17.29 -11.04 34.19
N LYS A 18 -16.91 -10.65 35.41
CA LYS A 18 -15.60 -11.01 35.98
C LYS A 18 -15.53 -12.51 36.26
N ILE A 19 -14.42 -13.13 35.88
CA ILE A 19 -14.04 -14.49 36.26
C ILE A 19 -12.64 -14.50 36.90
N SER A 20 -12.27 -15.61 37.52
CA SER A 20 -10.94 -15.86 38.08
C SER A 20 -10.19 -16.93 37.27
N LEU A 21 -8.90 -17.13 37.54
CA LEU A 21 -8.10 -18.13 36.82
C LEU A 21 -8.61 -19.55 37.06
N VAL A 22 -9.21 -19.83 38.22
CA VAL A 22 -9.77 -21.15 38.55
C VAL A 22 -11.04 -21.49 37.76
N ASP A 23 -11.70 -20.49 37.18
CA ASP A 23 -12.90 -20.66 36.37
C ASP A 23 -12.60 -21.01 34.91
N LEU A 24 -11.33 -20.91 34.49
CA LEU A 24 -10.91 -21.13 33.11
C LEU A 24 -11.04 -22.60 32.70
N LYS A 25 -11.64 -22.82 31.52
CA LYS A 25 -11.75 -24.13 30.87
C LYS A 25 -10.69 -24.29 29.80
N LEU A 26 -10.13 -25.49 29.71
CA LEU A 26 -9.13 -25.85 28.70
C LEU A 26 -9.69 -25.66 27.28
N ASP A 27 -8.88 -25.11 26.40
CA ASP A 27 -9.15 -24.86 24.98
C ASP A 27 -10.46 -24.07 24.74
N THR A 28 -10.73 -23.10 25.61
CA THR A 28 -12.00 -22.36 25.64
C THR A 28 -11.78 -20.85 25.56
N HIS A 29 -12.52 -20.20 24.65
CA HIS A 29 -12.65 -18.74 24.57
C HIS A 29 -13.82 -18.31 25.45
N HIS A 30 -13.55 -17.54 26.51
CA HIS A 30 -14.56 -17.20 27.52
C HIS A 30 -15.30 -15.91 27.13
N HIS A 31 -16.11 -15.98 26.08
CA HIS A 31 -16.90 -14.84 25.59
C HIS A 31 -17.81 -14.27 26.68
N GLY A 32 -18.02 -12.95 26.68
CA GLY A 32 -18.81 -12.25 27.69
C GLY A 32 -18.17 -12.15 29.08
N HIS A 33 -16.91 -12.56 29.24
CA HIS A 33 -16.21 -12.52 30.52
C HIS A 33 -14.88 -11.74 30.45
N TYR A 34 -14.34 -11.35 31.61
CA TYR A 34 -13.01 -10.76 31.72
C TYR A 34 -12.25 -11.25 32.96
N LEU A 35 -10.92 -11.21 32.90
CA LEU A 35 -10.02 -11.44 34.04
C LEU A 35 -9.41 -10.11 34.51
N LEU A 36 -9.20 -9.98 35.82
CA LEU A 36 -8.30 -8.97 36.41
C LEU A 36 -7.04 -9.66 36.91
N LEU A 37 -5.89 -9.20 36.43
CA LEU A 37 -4.61 -9.85 36.65
C LEU A 37 -3.55 -8.82 37.02
N ARG A 38 -2.56 -9.23 37.82
CA ARG A 38 -1.36 -8.44 38.09
C ARG A 38 -0.12 -9.19 37.60
N THR A 39 0.79 -8.50 36.93
CA THR A 39 2.12 -9.06 36.66
C THR A 39 2.99 -8.99 37.91
N PHE A 40 3.59 -10.10 38.30
CA PHE A 40 4.42 -10.18 39.52
C PHE A 40 5.88 -10.53 39.22
N CYS A 41 6.26 -10.59 37.94
CA CYS A 41 7.65 -10.72 37.51
C CYS A 41 7.90 -9.92 36.22
N GLN A 42 9.17 -9.73 35.89
CA GLN A 42 9.55 -9.15 34.61
C GLN A 42 9.03 -10.02 33.45
N PRO A 43 8.33 -9.43 32.47
CA PRO A 43 7.89 -10.16 31.30
C PRO A 43 9.08 -10.54 30.40
N LEU A 44 8.93 -11.65 29.69
CA LEU A 44 9.92 -12.17 28.75
C LEU A 44 9.45 -11.94 27.31
N GLY A 45 10.42 -11.65 26.43
CA GLY A 45 10.21 -11.56 24.99
C GLY A 45 10.61 -10.19 24.42
N VAL A 46 11.01 -10.21 23.14
CA VAL A 46 11.14 -9.01 22.31
C VAL A 46 10.19 -9.22 21.14
N GLY A 47 9.08 -8.47 21.11
CA GLY A 47 8.01 -8.65 20.13
C GLY A 47 6.91 -9.61 20.61
N SER A 48 6.63 -10.65 19.81
CA SER A 48 5.45 -11.52 19.95
C SER A 48 5.81 -13.01 19.91
N PRO A 49 5.35 -13.85 20.86
CA PRO A 49 4.55 -13.45 22.01
C PRO A 49 5.40 -12.77 23.10
N LEU A 50 4.81 -11.76 23.74
CA LEU A 50 5.23 -11.31 25.07
C LEU A 50 4.67 -12.30 26.09
N LEU A 51 5.52 -12.80 26.98
CA LEU A 51 5.14 -13.73 28.04
C LEU A 51 5.24 -13.03 29.40
N ALA A 52 4.22 -13.15 30.24
CA ALA A 52 4.23 -12.63 31.60
C ALA A 52 3.69 -13.67 32.59
N ALA A 53 4.25 -13.72 33.80
CA ALA A 53 3.60 -14.42 34.91
C ALA A 53 2.55 -13.49 35.53
N ILE A 54 1.35 -14.03 35.73
CA ILE A 54 0.18 -13.28 36.16
C ILE A 54 -0.43 -13.92 37.40
N GLU A 55 -0.91 -13.10 38.32
CA GLU A 55 -1.73 -13.52 39.46
C GLU A 55 -3.12 -12.87 39.39
N ASP A 56 -4.14 -13.58 39.85
CA ASP A 56 -5.47 -13.00 40.08
C ASP A 56 -5.67 -12.57 41.54
N GLU A 57 -6.82 -11.98 41.85
CA GLU A 57 -7.11 -11.50 43.21
C GLU A 57 -7.22 -12.60 44.26
N SER A 58 -7.44 -13.85 43.85
CA SER A 58 -7.49 -15.01 44.74
C SER A 58 -6.10 -15.58 45.06
N GLY A 59 -5.05 -15.06 44.42
CA GLY A 59 -3.69 -15.56 44.51
C GLY A 59 -3.40 -16.75 43.57
N GLY A 60 -4.33 -17.07 42.66
CA GLY A 60 -4.09 -18.03 41.58
C GLY A 60 -3.04 -17.46 40.63
N VAL A 61 -2.15 -18.31 40.11
CA VAL A 61 -1.07 -17.89 39.20
C VAL A 61 -1.10 -18.67 37.90
N ASP A 62 -0.84 -17.99 36.80
CA ASP A 62 -0.66 -18.62 35.49
C ASP A 62 0.23 -17.74 34.58
N ARG A 63 0.23 -18.05 33.27
CA ARG A 63 1.02 -17.40 32.23
C ARG A 63 0.10 -16.66 31.27
N LEU A 64 0.48 -15.44 30.92
CA LEU A 64 -0.15 -14.64 29.88
C LEU A 64 0.77 -14.60 28.65
N ALA A 65 0.23 -14.89 27.47
CA ALA A 65 0.90 -14.72 26.19
C ALA A 65 0.16 -13.67 25.35
N CYS A 66 0.79 -12.52 25.13
CA CYS A 66 0.28 -11.46 24.28
C CYS A 66 0.97 -11.51 22.93
N PHE A 67 0.20 -11.80 21.88
CA PHE A 67 0.68 -11.80 20.51
C PHE A 67 0.49 -10.43 19.86
N ASN A 68 1.22 -10.19 18.76
CA ASN A 68 1.07 -9.02 17.89
C ASN A 68 1.32 -7.66 18.58
N VAL A 69 2.15 -7.69 19.62
CA VAL A 69 2.65 -6.51 20.31
C VAL A 69 3.68 -5.78 19.43
N LYS A 70 3.74 -4.44 19.53
CA LYS A 70 4.68 -3.60 18.76
C LYS A 70 6.13 -4.09 18.93
N VAL A 71 6.78 -4.42 17.81
CA VAL A 71 8.12 -5.05 17.81
C VAL A 71 9.21 -4.11 18.34
N ALA A 72 9.04 -2.80 18.15
CA ALA A 72 9.98 -1.80 18.61
C ALA A 72 10.02 -1.64 20.15
N LEU A 73 9.06 -2.23 20.87
CA LEU A 73 8.96 -2.10 22.32
C LEU A 73 9.56 -3.33 23.01
N LYS A 74 10.27 -3.09 24.13
CA LYS A 74 10.67 -4.18 25.02
C LYS A 74 9.43 -4.71 25.74
N ALA A 75 9.45 -5.97 26.18
CA ALA A 75 8.34 -6.51 26.97
C ALA A 75 8.05 -5.66 28.22
N SER A 76 9.09 -5.19 28.91
CA SER A 76 8.95 -4.27 30.06
C SER A 76 8.35 -2.91 29.69
N ASP A 77 8.49 -2.48 28.43
CA ASP A 77 7.85 -1.25 27.96
C ASP A 77 6.37 -1.50 27.71
N VAL A 78 5.95 -2.71 27.34
CA VAL A 78 4.54 -3.01 27.04
C VAL A 78 3.78 -3.31 28.32
N LEU A 79 4.32 -4.21 29.14
CA LEU A 79 3.69 -4.71 30.36
C LEU A 79 4.70 -4.78 31.51
N PRO A 80 5.07 -3.63 32.11
CA PRO A 80 5.99 -3.59 33.26
C PRO A 80 5.59 -4.55 34.39
N GLU A 81 6.55 -4.99 35.20
CA GLU A 81 6.26 -5.68 36.46
C GLU A 81 5.38 -4.80 37.38
N GLY A 82 4.41 -5.43 38.05
CA GLY A 82 3.41 -4.76 38.88
C GLY A 82 2.23 -4.16 38.09
N SER A 83 2.18 -4.34 36.77
CA SER A 83 1.05 -3.85 35.97
C SER A 83 -0.21 -4.63 36.28
N VAL A 84 -1.30 -3.91 36.56
CA VAL A 84 -2.64 -4.49 36.64
C VAL A 84 -3.27 -4.42 35.26
N VAL A 85 -3.83 -5.54 34.80
CA VAL A 85 -4.44 -5.67 33.48
C VAL A 85 -5.82 -6.30 33.56
N GLY A 86 -6.72 -5.79 32.74
CA GLY A 86 -7.95 -6.48 32.37
C GLY A 86 -7.74 -7.25 31.07
N VAL A 87 -8.06 -8.56 31.06
CA VAL A 87 -8.09 -9.37 29.83
C VAL A 87 -9.54 -9.67 29.48
N LYS A 88 -10.00 -9.14 28.36
CA LYS A 88 -11.35 -9.36 27.82
C LYS A 88 -11.42 -10.68 27.07
N GLU A 89 -12.53 -11.39 27.24
CA GLU A 89 -12.84 -12.66 26.59
C GLU A 89 -11.63 -13.62 26.53
N PRO A 90 -11.02 -13.97 27.67
CA PRO A 90 -9.75 -14.66 27.69
C PRO A 90 -9.83 -16.02 27.00
N TYR A 91 -8.82 -16.30 26.16
CA TYR A 91 -8.66 -17.61 25.54
C TYR A 91 -7.66 -18.43 26.33
N TYR A 92 -8.11 -19.53 26.95
CA TYR A 92 -7.22 -20.44 27.66
C TYR A 92 -6.89 -21.64 26.78
N CYS A 93 -5.66 -21.70 26.28
CA CYS A 93 -5.26 -22.65 25.24
C CYS A 93 -3.85 -23.20 25.44
N LEU A 94 -3.51 -24.25 24.68
CA LEU A 94 -2.17 -24.81 24.68
C LEU A 94 -1.19 -23.89 23.91
N GLY A 95 -0.10 -23.52 24.57
CA GLY A 95 0.99 -22.75 23.98
C GLY A 95 1.91 -23.57 23.07
N PRO A 96 2.85 -22.93 22.34
CA PRO A 96 3.82 -23.62 21.50
C PRO A 96 4.75 -24.58 22.26
N ASP A 97 4.92 -24.38 23.56
CA ASP A 97 5.70 -25.21 24.47
C ASP A 97 4.87 -26.35 25.10
N GLU A 98 3.68 -26.62 24.56
CA GLU A 98 2.72 -27.62 25.06
C GLU A 98 2.27 -27.35 26.51
N LYS A 99 2.29 -26.09 26.95
CA LYS A 99 1.79 -25.67 28.27
C LYS A 99 0.59 -24.74 28.13
N TRP A 100 -0.36 -24.88 29.06
CA TRP A 100 -1.54 -24.01 29.10
C TRP A 100 -1.16 -22.57 29.47
N LEU A 101 -1.87 -21.62 28.88
CA LEU A 101 -1.68 -20.20 29.10
C LEU A 101 -2.94 -19.42 28.73
N VAL A 102 -3.06 -18.21 29.28
CA VAL A 102 -4.03 -17.20 28.82
C VAL A 102 -3.45 -16.51 27.59
N ARG A 103 -4.14 -16.62 26.46
CA ARG A 103 -3.72 -16.09 25.16
C ARG A 103 -4.49 -14.83 24.81
N VAL A 104 -3.78 -13.81 24.34
CA VAL A 104 -4.33 -12.58 23.77
C VAL A 104 -3.74 -12.37 22.39
N ASP A 105 -4.56 -12.44 21.34
CA ASP A 105 -4.12 -12.19 19.95
C ASP A 105 -4.37 -10.75 19.48
N HIS A 106 -5.42 -10.10 19.96
CA HIS A 106 -5.74 -8.71 19.63
C HIS A 106 -5.33 -7.78 20.77
N ALA A 107 -4.52 -6.77 20.47
CA ALA A 107 -3.96 -5.87 21.50
C ALA A 107 -5.02 -5.05 22.27
N SER A 108 -6.23 -4.91 21.73
CA SER A 108 -7.36 -4.24 22.41
C SER A 108 -7.95 -5.06 23.54
N ASP A 109 -7.79 -6.38 23.50
CA ASP A 109 -8.39 -7.29 24.49
C ASP A 109 -7.59 -7.32 25.79
N LEU A 110 -6.38 -6.74 25.79
CA LEU A 110 -5.58 -6.49 26.99
C LEU A 110 -5.57 -4.99 27.31
N VAL A 111 -6.14 -4.59 28.44
CA VAL A 111 -6.13 -3.19 28.90
C VAL A 111 -5.27 -3.09 30.16
N VAL A 112 -4.25 -2.22 30.13
CA VAL A 112 -3.48 -1.90 31.34
C VAL A 112 -4.29 -0.88 32.13
N LEU A 113 -4.66 -1.25 33.36
CA LEU A 113 -5.48 -0.43 34.24
C LEU A 113 -4.58 0.49 35.05
N GLU A 114 -4.91 1.77 35.06
CA GLU A 114 -4.31 2.73 35.97
C GLU A 114 -4.99 2.64 37.34
N GLU A 115 -4.30 3.08 38.40
CA GLU A 115 -4.76 2.93 39.79
C GLU A 115 -6.10 3.63 40.05
N GLU A 116 -6.37 4.70 39.30
CA GLU A 116 -7.61 5.48 39.35
C GLU A 116 -8.77 4.83 38.58
N HIS A 117 -8.52 3.74 37.84
CA HIS A 117 -9.57 3.02 37.09
C HIS A 117 -10.55 2.32 38.03
N GLU A 118 -11.85 2.35 37.72
CA GLU A 118 -12.91 1.81 38.59
C GLU A 118 -12.74 0.32 38.92
N LEU A 119 -12.21 -0.45 37.96
CA LEU A 119 -11.94 -1.88 38.10
C LEU A 119 -10.60 -2.22 38.77
N TYR A 120 -9.80 -1.22 39.15
CA TYR A 120 -8.50 -1.48 39.76
C TYR A 120 -8.66 -2.07 41.17
N PRO A 121 -8.18 -3.29 41.46
CA PRO A 121 -8.38 -3.93 42.76
C PRO A 121 -7.74 -3.17 43.92
N GLU A 122 -8.52 -2.93 44.99
CA GLU A 122 -8.08 -2.20 46.18
C GLU A 122 -6.80 -2.77 46.81
N GLN A 123 -6.67 -4.11 46.83
CA GLN A 123 -5.51 -4.80 47.39
C GLN A 123 -4.18 -4.53 46.65
N TRP A 124 -4.24 -3.97 45.45
CA TRP A 124 -3.06 -3.65 44.64
C TRP A 124 -2.78 -2.15 44.54
N LYS A 125 -3.63 -1.29 45.14
CA LYS A 125 -3.44 0.16 45.12
C LYS A 125 -2.24 0.60 45.94
N THR A 126 -1.59 1.68 45.51
CA THR A 126 -0.52 2.33 46.26
C THR A 126 -1.11 3.26 47.33
N ALA A 127 -0.41 3.39 48.45
CA ALA A 127 -0.91 4.19 49.58
C ALA A 127 -0.92 5.71 49.31
N SER A 128 -0.37 6.18 48.19
CA SER A 128 -0.19 7.62 47.91
C SER A 128 -0.16 7.90 46.39
N PRO A 129 -1.31 8.20 45.76
CA PRO A 129 -1.37 8.50 44.33
C PRO A 129 -0.63 9.81 44.01
N LYS A 130 0.04 9.85 42.85
CA LYS A 130 0.78 11.04 42.41
C LYS A 130 -0.18 12.09 41.85
N THR A 131 0.11 13.37 42.11
CA THR A 131 -0.67 14.48 41.55
C THR A 131 -0.40 14.67 40.05
N ALA A 132 -1.33 15.33 39.34
CA ALA A 132 -1.15 15.68 37.92
C ALA A 132 0.16 16.44 37.64
N MET A 133 0.57 17.34 38.54
CA MET A 133 1.81 18.10 38.40
C MET A 133 3.04 17.21 38.50
N VAL A 134 3.05 16.24 39.42
CA VAL A 134 4.16 15.27 39.55
C VAL A 134 4.27 14.44 38.28
N TRP A 135 3.14 13.90 37.78
CA TRP A 135 3.13 13.16 36.52
C TRP A 135 3.61 14.00 35.32
N LYS A 136 3.19 15.27 35.22
CA LYS A 136 3.68 16.20 34.20
C LYS A 136 5.21 16.38 34.27
N LEU A 137 5.76 16.59 35.47
CA LEU A 137 7.19 16.79 35.65
C LEU A 137 8.00 15.53 35.32
N GLU A 138 7.53 14.36 35.71
CA GLU A 138 8.13 13.08 35.32
C GLU A 138 8.08 12.88 33.80
N GLY A 139 6.96 13.22 33.15
CA GLY A 139 6.85 13.20 31.69
C GLY A 139 7.86 14.13 31.00
N ASN A 140 8.06 15.33 31.54
CA ASN A 140 9.07 16.26 31.03
C ASN A 140 10.48 15.68 31.16
N ALA A 141 10.80 15.08 32.32
CA ALA A 141 12.08 14.45 32.57
C ALA A 141 12.31 13.23 31.67
N ALA A 142 11.29 12.41 31.43
CA ALA A 142 11.34 11.29 30.50
C ALA A 142 11.58 11.76 29.06
N LEU A 143 10.90 12.82 28.62
CA LEU A 143 11.08 13.39 27.27
C LEU A 143 12.48 13.99 27.07
N ALA A 144 13.05 14.61 28.11
CA ALA A 144 14.43 15.10 28.11
C ALA A 144 15.47 13.97 28.03
N ARG A 145 15.13 12.76 28.50
CA ARG A 145 15.93 11.54 28.38
C ARG A 145 15.59 10.71 27.13
N GLU A 146 14.84 11.29 26.18
CA GLU A 146 14.38 10.63 24.94
C GLU A 146 13.51 9.38 25.14
N LYS A 147 12.98 9.16 26.35
CA LYS A 147 12.03 8.09 26.65
C LYS A 147 10.61 8.52 26.29
N VAL A 148 10.35 8.62 24.98
CA VAL A 148 9.11 9.23 24.45
C VAL A 148 7.85 8.47 24.89
N LEU A 149 7.87 7.14 24.91
CA LEU A 149 6.72 6.34 25.34
C LEU A 149 6.40 6.53 26.83
N GLU A 150 7.44 6.53 27.68
CA GLU A 150 7.31 6.82 29.12
C GLU A 150 6.72 8.23 29.33
N ALA A 151 7.24 9.23 28.60
CA ALA A 151 6.71 10.59 28.64
C ALA A 151 5.21 10.65 28.27
N HIS A 152 4.82 9.99 27.18
CA HIS A 152 3.42 9.92 26.74
C HIS A 152 2.51 9.31 27.83
N ARG A 153 2.95 8.23 28.49
CA ARG A 153 2.23 7.62 29.61
C ARG A 153 2.09 8.59 30.79
N CYS A 154 3.18 9.22 31.20
CA CYS A 154 3.15 10.21 32.28
C CYS A 154 2.20 11.37 31.97
N TYR A 155 2.17 11.91 30.75
CA TYR A 155 1.22 12.95 30.38
C TYR A 155 -0.24 12.46 30.33
N THR A 156 -0.46 11.21 29.96
CA THR A 156 -1.79 10.59 29.98
C THR A 156 -2.29 10.44 31.41
N ARG A 157 -1.45 9.95 32.32
CA ARG A 157 -1.74 9.89 33.77
C ARG A 157 -1.93 11.28 34.37
N ALA A 158 -1.12 12.25 33.94
CA ALA A 158 -1.28 13.63 34.38
C ALA A 158 -2.66 14.18 34.01
N LEU A 159 -3.14 13.97 32.78
CA LEU A 159 -4.47 14.38 32.35
C LEU A 159 -5.58 13.70 33.15
N ALA A 160 -5.47 12.39 33.40
CA ALA A 160 -6.43 11.63 34.20
C ALA A 160 -6.51 12.15 35.65
N ALA A 161 -5.37 12.52 36.24
CA ALA A 161 -5.28 13.08 37.59
C ALA A 161 -5.57 14.59 37.67
N THR A 162 -5.91 15.26 36.56
CA THR A 162 -6.13 16.72 36.57
C THR A 162 -7.59 17.05 36.86
N GLU A 163 -7.83 17.90 37.86
CA GLU A 163 -9.16 18.40 38.23
C GLU A 163 -9.86 19.13 37.07
N ALA A 164 -11.19 19.15 37.10
CA ALA A 164 -12.03 19.68 36.02
C ALA A 164 -11.66 21.14 35.63
N ASP A 165 -11.43 21.97 36.63
CA ASP A 165 -11.22 23.43 36.58
C ASP A 165 -9.76 23.86 36.40
N ALA A 166 -8.79 22.95 36.48
CA ALA A 166 -7.37 23.22 36.24
C ALA A 166 -7.02 23.37 34.73
N VAL A 167 -7.71 24.28 34.04
CA VAL A 167 -7.68 24.46 32.57
C VAL A 167 -6.28 24.71 32.04
N ASP A 168 -5.50 25.60 32.66
CA ASP A 168 -4.15 25.93 32.18
C ASP A 168 -3.17 24.77 32.32
N LEU A 169 -3.28 24.00 33.41
CA LEU A 169 -2.50 22.80 33.60
C LEU A 169 -2.85 21.75 32.52
N LYS A 170 -4.15 21.55 32.24
CA LYS A 170 -4.60 20.66 31.15
C LYS A 170 -4.03 21.07 29.80
N ARG A 171 -4.13 22.35 29.44
CA ARG A 171 -3.59 22.89 28.17
C ARG A 171 -2.08 22.66 28.05
N ASP A 172 -1.34 22.88 29.14
CA ASP A 172 0.10 22.62 29.18
C ASP A 172 0.42 21.12 29.02
N ILE A 173 -0.35 20.23 29.66
CA ILE A 173 -0.17 18.78 29.52
C ILE A 173 -0.53 18.33 28.10
N TYR A 174 -1.64 18.78 27.52
CA TYR A 174 -1.99 18.52 26.12
C TYR A 174 -0.89 18.99 25.17
N ARG A 175 -0.31 20.17 25.40
CA ARG A 175 0.83 20.66 24.62
C ARG A 175 2.00 19.67 24.71
N ASN A 176 2.35 19.18 25.89
CA ASN A 176 3.46 18.25 26.04
C ASN A 176 3.16 16.85 25.49
N ARG A 177 1.93 16.34 25.69
CA ARG A 177 1.50 15.06 25.12
C ARG A 177 1.48 15.09 23.60
N SER A 178 0.99 16.18 22.97
CA SER A 178 1.02 16.35 21.51
C SER A 178 2.43 16.21 20.93
N GLN A 179 3.46 16.69 21.64
CA GLN A 179 4.87 16.56 21.24
C GLN A 179 5.36 15.12 21.33
N ALA A 180 4.99 14.41 22.39
CA ALA A 180 5.33 13.01 22.56
C ALA A 180 4.61 12.16 21.51
N SER A 181 3.29 12.34 21.34
CA SER A 181 2.45 11.71 20.32
C SER A 181 3.00 11.93 18.91
N LEU A 182 3.47 13.15 18.60
CA LEU A 182 4.03 13.45 17.27
C LEU A 182 5.31 12.66 17.00
N ARG A 183 6.17 12.51 18.02
CA ARG A 183 7.40 11.71 17.94
C ARG A 183 7.12 10.21 17.87
N LEU A 184 6.00 9.76 18.42
CA LEU A 184 5.53 8.37 18.34
C LEU A 184 4.77 8.06 17.03
N GLY A 185 4.45 9.07 16.21
CA GLY A 185 3.64 8.88 14.99
C GLY A 185 2.14 8.76 15.26
N HIS A 186 1.67 9.10 16.46
CA HIS A 186 0.26 9.11 16.84
C HIS A 186 -0.39 10.43 16.40
N TYR A 187 -0.55 10.61 15.10
CA TYR A 187 -0.97 11.88 14.50
C TYR A 187 -2.42 12.25 14.83
N ASP A 188 -3.36 11.30 14.91
CA ASP A 188 -4.73 11.55 15.37
C ASP A 188 -4.73 12.21 16.76
N ALA A 189 -3.99 11.60 17.69
CA ALA A 189 -3.81 12.12 19.04
C ALA A 189 -3.10 13.49 19.05
N THR A 190 -2.05 13.68 18.24
CA THR A 190 -1.37 14.98 18.12
C THR A 190 -2.29 16.08 17.62
N ILE A 191 -3.13 15.81 16.60
CA ILE A 191 -4.05 16.80 16.04
C ILE A 191 -5.07 17.24 17.10
N SER A 192 -5.63 16.28 17.84
CA SER A 192 -6.57 16.53 18.93
C SER A 192 -5.90 17.28 20.09
N ASP A 193 -4.78 16.77 20.61
CA ASP A 193 -4.07 17.38 21.74
C ASP A 193 -3.57 18.79 21.42
N ALA A 194 -3.06 19.01 20.21
CA ALA A 194 -2.63 20.33 19.79
C ALA A 194 -3.79 21.32 19.70
N PHE A 195 -5.00 20.87 19.33
CA PHE A 195 -6.20 21.70 19.36
C PHE A 195 -6.62 22.03 20.80
N TRP A 196 -6.65 21.04 21.69
CA TRP A 196 -7.00 21.25 23.11
C TRP A 196 -5.95 22.06 23.90
N ALA A 197 -4.74 22.20 23.37
CA ALA A 197 -3.68 22.99 23.97
C ALA A 197 -3.76 24.51 23.67
N LEU A 198 -4.66 24.95 22.79
CA LEU A 198 -4.81 26.35 22.40
C LEU A 198 -5.40 27.20 23.54
N THR A 199 -4.82 28.37 23.79
CA THR A 199 -5.34 29.35 24.76
C THR A 199 -6.27 30.36 24.09
N ASN A 200 -5.94 30.78 22.85
CA ASN A 200 -6.58 31.87 22.10
C ASN A 200 -6.52 33.24 22.79
N GLU A 201 -5.57 33.40 23.71
CA GLU A 201 -5.36 34.65 24.44
C GLU A 201 -4.38 35.57 23.70
N GLN A 202 -4.50 36.88 23.92
CA GLN A 202 -3.78 37.88 23.13
C GLN A 202 -2.41 38.27 23.69
N ASP A 203 -2.07 37.82 24.90
CA ASP A 203 -0.78 38.09 25.51
C ASP A 203 0.34 37.34 24.78
N GLN A 204 1.56 37.84 24.92
CA GLN A 204 2.71 37.32 24.18
C GLN A 204 3.05 35.87 24.56
N ALA A 205 2.85 35.47 25.82
CA ALA A 205 3.18 34.12 26.26
C ALA A 205 2.19 33.10 25.68
N SER A 206 0.90 33.44 25.65
CA SER A 206 -0.15 32.68 24.98
C SER A 206 0.07 32.56 23.48
N LYS A 207 0.42 33.64 22.79
CA LYS A 207 0.74 33.60 21.35
C LYS A 207 1.89 32.64 21.04
N ILE A 208 2.93 32.61 21.87
CA ILE A 208 4.06 31.66 21.73
C ILE A 208 3.60 30.21 21.94
N LYS A 209 2.72 29.98 22.93
CA LYS A 209 2.15 28.66 23.22
C LYS A 209 1.26 28.16 22.06
N ASP A 210 0.43 29.04 21.52
CA ASP A 210 -0.49 28.74 20.42
C ASP A 210 0.26 28.54 19.10
N ALA A 211 1.31 29.32 18.83
CA ALA A 211 2.18 29.12 17.67
C ALA A 211 2.76 27.69 17.66
N LYS A 212 3.24 27.20 18.81
CA LYS A 212 3.75 25.82 18.96
C LYS A 212 2.67 24.77 18.75
N ALA A 213 1.46 25.02 19.24
CA ALA A 213 0.33 24.11 19.08
C ALA A 213 -0.09 24.02 17.60
N HIS A 214 -0.28 25.15 16.92
CA HIS A 214 -0.56 25.22 15.49
C HIS A 214 0.54 24.56 14.65
N PHE A 215 1.81 24.79 14.98
CA PHE A 215 2.93 24.16 14.27
C PHE A 215 2.89 22.63 14.37
N ARG A 216 2.69 22.08 15.58
CA ARG A 216 2.58 20.63 15.80
C ARG A 216 1.36 20.03 15.11
N ARG A 217 0.23 20.72 15.14
CA ARG A 217 -0.98 20.32 14.40
C ARG A 217 -0.73 20.31 12.89
N GLY A 218 0.01 21.30 12.38
CA GLY A 218 0.44 21.38 10.99
C GLY A 218 1.31 20.18 10.58
N LEU A 219 2.35 19.88 11.36
CA LEU A 219 3.21 18.72 11.14
C LEU A 219 2.45 17.39 11.17
N ALA A 220 1.54 17.22 12.14
CA ALA A 220 0.74 16.01 12.25
C ALA A 220 -0.17 15.85 11.03
N ASN A 221 -0.89 16.90 10.62
CA ASN A 221 -1.72 16.86 9.41
C ASN A 221 -0.88 16.60 8.14
N TYR A 222 0.33 17.15 8.06
CA TYR A 222 1.24 16.89 6.94
C TYR A 222 1.59 15.41 6.86
N ARG A 223 2.04 14.82 7.97
CA ARG A 223 2.42 13.40 8.03
C ARG A 223 1.21 12.47 7.88
N PHE A 224 0.01 12.94 8.22
CA PHE A 224 -1.26 12.28 7.94
C PHE A 224 -1.61 12.26 6.44
N GLY A 225 -1.09 13.20 5.65
CA GLY A 225 -1.50 13.44 4.27
C GLY A 225 -2.67 14.44 4.12
N HIS A 226 -3.09 15.09 5.21
CA HIS A 226 -4.11 16.15 5.22
C HIS A 226 -3.49 17.52 4.89
N PHE A 227 -2.95 17.66 3.67
CA PHE A 227 -2.12 18.83 3.31
C PHE A 227 -2.87 20.17 3.40
N SER A 228 -4.15 20.25 3.05
CA SER A 228 -4.95 21.47 3.22
C SER A 228 -5.09 21.90 4.69
N SER A 229 -5.31 20.95 5.60
CA SER A 229 -5.38 21.20 7.04
C SER A 229 -4.01 21.52 7.63
N ALA A 230 -2.95 20.91 7.10
CA ALA A 230 -1.56 21.21 7.45
C ALA A 230 -1.22 22.66 7.09
N LEU A 231 -1.52 23.07 5.85
CA LEU A 231 -1.26 24.42 5.34
C LEU A 231 -1.99 25.46 6.19
N ARG A 232 -3.27 25.22 6.51
CA ARG A 232 -4.04 26.11 7.40
C ARG A 232 -3.37 26.28 8.76
N SER A 233 -2.99 25.16 9.39
CA SER A 233 -2.37 25.19 10.73
C SER A 233 -0.98 25.85 10.71
N LEU A 234 -0.19 25.62 9.66
CA LEU A 234 1.12 26.26 9.49
C LEU A 234 0.99 27.76 9.23
N SER A 235 -0.01 28.20 8.45
CA SER A 235 -0.30 29.63 8.27
C SER A 235 -0.68 30.30 9.60
N GLN A 236 -1.50 29.67 10.43
CA GLN A 236 -1.84 30.18 11.76
C GLN A 236 -0.60 30.24 12.68
N ALA A 237 0.30 29.26 12.62
CA ALA A 237 1.56 29.31 13.36
C ALA A 237 2.44 30.49 12.90
N LEU A 238 2.47 30.77 11.60
CA LEU A 238 3.25 31.85 11.01
C LEU A 238 2.66 33.23 11.31
N GLU A 239 1.33 33.37 11.37
CA GLU A 239 0.67 34.60 11.83
C GLU A 239 1.11 34.99 13.24
N LEU A 240 1.29 34.00 14.12
CA LEU A 240 1.74 34.19 15.51
C LEU A 240 3.27 34.31 15.64
N SER A 241 4.03 33.76 14.70
CA SER A 241 5.50 33.83 14.66
C SER A 241 6.03 34.03 13.23
N PRO A 242 5.97 35.26 12.68
CA PRO A 242 6.17 35.50 11.23
C PRO A 242 7.56 35.19 10.68
N SER A 243 8.57 35.10 11.55
CA SER A 243 9.97 34.87 11.17
C SER A 243 10.46 33.46 11.51
N ASP A 244 9.57 32.55 11.93
CA ASP A 244 9.94 31.17 12.22
C ASP A 244 10.31 30.42 10.93
N LYS A 245 11.62 30.26 10.71
CA LYS A 245 12.18 29.58 9.53
C LYS A 245 11.70 28.14 9.39
N GLN A 246 11.43 27.45 10.49
CA GLN A 246 10.97 26.07 10.46
C GLN A 246 9.53 25.99 9.97
N VAL A 247 8.67 26.90 10.45
CA VAL A 247 7.27 26.99 9.99
C VAL A 247 7.22 27.34 8.50
N ILE A 248 8.04 28.30 8.04
CA ILE A 248 8.12 28.69 6.63
C ILE A 248 8.52 27.49 5.75
N ALA A 249 9.58 26.76 6.14
CA ALA A 249 10.05 25.61 5.38
C ALA A 249 9.00 24.50 5.26
N GLU A 250 8.31 24.16 6.36
CA GLU A 250 7.25 23.14 6.36
C GLU A 250 6.02 23.61 5.57
N LYS A 251 5.69 24.92 5.59
CA LYS A 251 4.61 25.48 4.77
C LYS A 251 4.90 25.35 3.28
N THR A 252 6.09 25.76 2.83
CA THR A 252 6.51 25.62 1.42
C THR A 252 6.51 24.15 0.99
N LYS A 253 6.98 23.25 1.85
CA LYS A 253 6.91 21.81 1.61
C LYS A 253 5.47 21.32 1.46
N THR A 254 4.55 21.82 2.28
CA THR A 254 3.11 21.49 2.22
C THR A 254 2.46 22.00 0.94
N GLU A 255 2.80 23.20 0.49
CA GLU A 255 2.30 23.77 -0.78
C GLU A 255 2.70 22.90 -1.98
N LYS A 256 3.94 22.39 -2.02
CA LYS A 256 4.39 21.43 -3.04
C LYS A 256 3.55 20.14 -3.04
N ARG A 257 3.30 19.57 -1.86
CA ARG A 257 2.44 18.38 -1.71
C ARG A 257 0.99 18.64 -2.15
N LEU A 258 0.47 19.83 -1.91
CA LEU A 258 -0.87 20.20 -2.32
C LEU A 258 -0.99 20.33 -3.85
N GLY A 259 0.04 20.88 -4.51
CA GLY A 259 0.14 20.89 -5.98
C GLY A 259 0.15 19.47 -6.56
N GLU A 260 0.97 18.58 -6.02
CA GLU A 260 0.97 17.16 -6.39
C GLU A 260 -0.43 16.52 -6.22
N GLN A 261 -1.09 16.74 -5.06
CA GLN A 261 -2.41 16.18 -4.74
C GLN A 261 -3.52 16.67 -5.68
N ASN A 262 -3.50 17.94 -6.06
CA ASN A 262 -4.57 18.58 -6.82
C ASN A 262 -4.39 18.43 -8.33
N GLU A 263 -3.15 18.56 -8.82
CA GLU A 263 -2.83 18.68 -10.24
C GLU A 263 -2.19 17.42 -10.82
N GLY A 264 -1.62 16.56 -9.97
CA GLY A 264 -0.95 15.34 -10.42
C GLY A 264 0.35 15.61 -11.17
N VAL A 265 0.97 16.77 -10.93
CA VAL A 265 2.26 17.16 -11.51
C VAL A 265 3.38 16.67 -10.60
N TYR A 266 4.20 15.76 -11.11
CA TYR A 266 5.31 15.15 -10.39
C TYR A 266 6.61 15.34 -11.15
N ASP A 267 7.66 15.74 -10.44
CA ASP A 267 9.03 15.61 -10.93
C ASP A 267 9.50 14.17 -10.65
N PHE A 268 9.29 13.28 -11.63
CA PHE A 268 9.67 11.88 -11.49
C PHE A 268 11.19 11.68 -11.40
N ALA A 269 12.01 12.60 -11.91
CA ALA A 269 13.46 12.49 -11.78
C ALA A 269 13.89 12.75 -10.33
N GLU A 270 13.33 13.79 -9.71
CA GLU A 270 13.53 14.09 -8.28
C GLU A 270 13.04 12.93 -7.40
N ILE A 271 11.89 12.32 -7.71
CA ILE A 271 11.37 11.16 -6.98
C ILE A 271 12.34 9.98 -7.08
N ILE A 272 12.84 9.66 -8.27
CA ILE A 272 13.79 8.56 -8.49
C ILE A 272 15.08 8.80 -7.67
N GLU A 273 15.58 10.03 -7.64
CA GLU A 273 16.75 10.40 -6.83
C GLU A 273 16.46 10.24 -5.32
N GLU A 274 15.28 10.68 -4.87
CA GLU A 274 14.87 10.59 -3.46
C GLU A 274 14.74 9.14 -2.99
N VAL A 275 14.02 8.29 -3.73
CA VAL A 275 13.84 6.87 -3.37
C VAL A 275 15.17 6.11 -3.37
N THR A 276 16.12 6.51 -4.22
CA THR A 276 17.46 5.91 -4.27
C THR A 276 18.26 6.23 -3.01
N LYS A 277 18.10 7.44 -2.44
CA LYS A 277 18.81 7.89 -1.23
C LYS A 277 18.12 7.41 0.05
N ASN A 278 16.80 7.27 0.04
CA ASN A 278 15.97 7.11 1.25
C ASN A 278 15.38 5.69 1.41
N GLY A 279 16.02 4.66 0.85
CA GLY A 279 15.58 3.28 1.04
C GLY A 279 14.20 3.00 0.43
N PHE A 280 13.99 3.45 -0.80
CA PHE A 280 12.79 3.25 -1.62
C PHE A 280 11.52 4.02 -1.18
N VAL A 281 11.66 5.05 -0.35
CA VAL A 281 10.53 5.89 0.10
C VAL A 281 10.71 7.32 -0.39
N ALA A 282 9.65 7.91 -0.96
CA ALA A 282 9.60 9.33 -1.31
C ALA A 282 8.51 10.06 -0.53
N ASP A 283 8.80 11.26 -0.05
CA ASP A 283 7.77 12.17 0.45
C ASP A 283 7.05 12.75 -0.76
N ARG A 284 5.84 12.27 -1.07
CA ARG A 284 4.96 12.75 -2.16
C ARG A 284 3.50 12.64 -1.75
N ALA A 285 2.64 13.47 -2.32
CA ALA A 285 1.20 13.37 -2.14
C ALA A 285 0.57 12.41 -3.16
N SER A 286 -0.55 11.79 -2.78
CA SER A 286 -1.36 11.00 -3.72
C SER A 286 -2.25 11.91 -4.57
N PHE A 287 -2.24 11.70 -5.89
CA PHE A 287 -3.16 12.25 -6.86
C PHE A 287 -4.18 11.19 -7.27
N THR A 288 -5.46 11.38 -6.93
CA THR A 288 -6.54 10.42 -7.25
C THR A 288 -7.81 11.08 -7.79
N SER A 289 -7.79 12.38 -8.06
CA SER A 289 -8.99 13.18 -8.38
C SER A 289 -9.63 12.86 -9.73
N LYS A 290 -8.90 12.22 -10.65
CA LYS A 290 -9.47 11.71 -11.92
C LYS A 290 -10.29 10.43 -11.74
N THR A 291 -10.42 9.94 -10.51
CA THR A 291 -11.01 8.64 -10.21
C THR A 291 -12.00 8.73 -9.07
N GLU A 292 -13.04 7.92 -9.14
CA GLU A 292 -14.01 7.74 -8.07
C GLU A 292 -14.42 6.27 -7.93
N VAL A 293 -14.99 5.92 -6.78
CA VAL A 293 -15.39 4.55 -6.48
C VAL A 293 -16.90 4.44 -6.67
N ARG A 294 -17.35 3.49 -7.49
CA ARG A 294 -18.77 3.20 -7.74
C ARG A 294 -19.00 1.68 -7.75
N GLU A 295 -20.26 1.26 -7.75
CA GLU A 295 -20.60 -0.13 -8.05
C GLU A 295 -20.35 -0.41 -9.55
N SER A 296 -19.59 -1.45 -9.82
CA SER A 296 -19.41 -2.09 -11.12
C SER A 296 -20.56 -3.05 -11.39
N ALA A 297 -20.88 -3.23 -12.67
CA ALA A 297 -21.92 -4.15 -13.10
C ALA A 297 -21.56 -5.62 -12.84
N GLU A 298 -20.27 -5.95 -12.79
CA GLU A 298 -19.79 -7.35 -12.78
C GLU A 298 -18.94 -7.71 -11.54
N TYR A 299 -18.29 -6.74 -10.89
CA TYR A 299 -17.17 -7.01 -9.98
C TYR A 299 -17.34 -6.41 -8.57
N GLY A 300 -18.57 -6.09 -8.15
CA GLY A 300 -18.79 -5.34 -6.91
C GLY A 300 -18.35 -3.89 -7.08
N ARG A 301 -17.50 -3.34 -6.23
CA ARG A 301 -17.02 -1.96 -6.41
C ARG A 301 -15.88 -1.88 -7.42
N GLY A 302 -15.82 -0.78 -8.16
CA GLY A 302 -14.78 -0.49 -9.13
C GLY A 302 -14.34 0.97 -9.09
N LEU A 303 -13.23 1.24 -9.76
CA LEU A 303 -12.70 2.58 -9.96
C LEU A 303 -13.20 3.12 -11.31
N PHE A 304 -13.71 4.36 -11.35
CA PHE A 304 -14.29 4.97 -12.55
C PHE A 304 -13.65 6.32 -12.84
N ALA A 305 -13.52 6.65 -14.11
CA ALA A 305 -12.97 7.93 -14.54
C ALA A 305 -13.97 9.08 -14.31
N THR A 306 -13.56 10.14 -13.63
CA THR A 306 -14.42 11.32 -13.36
C THR A 306 -14.46 12.29 -14.55
N GLN A 307 -13.57 12.10 -15.51
CA GLN A 307 -13.42 12.87 -16.75
C GLN A 307 -12.82 12.00 -17.84
N ALA A 308 -12.83 12.48 -19.09
CA ALA A 308 -12.10 11.81 -20.17
C ALA A 308 -10.57 11.87 -19.90
N ILE A 309 -9.85 10.80 -20.22
CA ILE A 309 -8.42 10.66 -20.02
C ILE A 309 -7.79 10.14 -21.30
N SER A 310 -6.86 10.90 -21.88
CA SER A 310 -6.19 10.51 -23.11
C SER A 310 -5.14 9.42 -22.88
N MET A 311 -4.87 8.62 -23.91
CA MET A 311 -3.81 7.62 -23.91
C MET A 311 -2.47 8.21 -23.42
N GLY A 312 -1.83 7.53 -22.48
CA GLY A 312 -0.55 7.93 -21.90
C GLY A 312 -0.66 8.94 -20.75
N ASP A 313 -1.82 9.55 -20.52
CA ASP A 313 -2.00 10.47 -19.41
C ASP A 313 -2.03 9.77 -18.06
N LEU A 314 -1.65 10.53 -17.04
CA LEU A 314 -1.74 10.09 -15.66
C LEU A 314 -3.21 9.96 -15.25
N ILE A 315 -3.59 8.78 -14.76
CA ILE A 315 -4.89 8.49 -14.15
C ILE A 315 -4.80 8.77 -12.65
N LEU A 316 -3.85 8.13 -11.97
CA LEU A 316 -3.54 8.36 -10.57
C LEU A 316 -2.04 8.14 -10.30
N CYS A 317 -1.56 8.76 -9.24
CA CYS A 317 -0.27 8.46 -8.61
C CYS A 317 -0.54 8.37 -7.12
N GLU A 318 -0.39 7.20 -6.51
CA GLU A 318 -0.76 6.98 -5.11
C GLU A 318 0.46 6.56 -4.29
N LYS A 319 0.64 7.22 -3.15
CA LYS A 319 1.59 6.81 -2.12
C LYS A 319 1.05 5.61 -1.33
N ALA A 320 1.91 4.62 -1.11
CA ALA A 320 1.56 3.41 -0.38
C ALA A 320 0.98 3.72 1.00
N PHE A 321 -0.09 3.00 1.35
CA PHE A 321 -0.58 2.98 2.72
C PHE A 321 0.44 2.31 3.64
N VAL A 322 0.97 1.17 3.22
CA VAL A 322 2.11 0.49 3.84
C VAL A 322 2.93 -0.19 2.75
N VAL A 323 4.24 -0.27 2.94
CA VAL A 323 5.18 -0.95 2.05
C VAL A 323 6.20 -1.74 2.89
N ALA A 324 6.61 -2.90 2.38
CA ALA A 324 7.66 -3.72 2.97
C ALA A 324 8.56 -4.27 1.86
N HIS A 325 9.87 -4.13 2.07
CA HIS A 325 10.90 -4.58 1.14
C HIS A 325 11.59 -5.84 1.67
N GLU A 326 11.94 -6.75 0.77
CA GLU A 326 12.91 -7.82 1.04
C GLU A 326 14.25 -7.18 1.42
N THR A 327 14.93 -7.76 2.41
CA THR A 327 16.24 -7.29 2.87
C THR A 327 17.32 -8.27 2.43
N VAL A 328 18.47 -7.74 1.99
CA VAL A 328 19.65 -8.54 1.61
C VAL A 328 20.12 -9.44 2.77
N SER A 329 19.82 -9.04 4.02
CA SER A 329 20.30 -9.66 5.25
C SER A 329 19.38 -10.71 5.90
N GLY A 330 18.20 -11.05 5.33
CA GLY A 330 17.56 -12.32 5.75
C GLY A 330 16.05 -12.50 5.59
N THR A 331 15.24 -11.46 5.35
CA THR A 331 13.77 -11.65 5.24
C THR A 331 13.33 -11.81 3.79
N LYS A 332 13.38 -13.04 3.26
CA LYS A 332 12.92 -13.36 1.89
C LYS A 332 11.42 -13.14 1.66
N ASN A 333 10.61 -13.11 2.72
CA ASN A 333 9.18 -12.85 2.66
C ASN A 333 8.83 -11.57 3.44
N PRO A 334 8.52 -10.45 2.77
CA PRO A 334 8.19 -9.19 3.43
C PRO A 334 6.75 -9.15 4.01
N SER A 335 5.90 -10.16 3.74
CA SER A 335 4.49 -10.16 4.16
C SER A 335 4.26 -9.97 5.67
N PRO A 336 5.00 -10.64 6.58
CA PRO A 336 4.80 -10.42 8.03
C PRO A 336 5.16 -9.01 8.47
N ALA A 337 6.13 -8.36 7.81
CA ALA A 337 6.49 -6.97 8.09
C ALA A 337 5.39 -6.02 7.63
N LEU A 338 4.87 -6.21 6.41
CA LEU A 338 3.76 -5.43 5.87
C LEU A 338 2.53 -5.49 6.78
N TRP A 339 2.14 -6.71 7.20
CA TRP A 339 1.00 -6.93 8.08
C TRP A 339 1.15 -6.24 9.44
N ARG A 340 2.33 -6.36 10.08
CA ARG A 340 2.62 -5.65 11.33
C ARG A 340 2.56 -4.13 11.16
N SER A 341 3.20 -3.59 10.13
CA SER A 341 3.16 -2.15 9.85
C SER A 341 1.74 -1.63 9.60
N CYS A 342 0.88 -2.45 9.00
CA CYS A 342 -0.53 -2.11 8.81
C CYS A 342 -1.27 -1.98 10.14
N ILE A 343 -1.13 -2.99 11.02
CA ILE A 343 -1.71 -2.99 12.37
C ILE A 343 -1.22 -1.80 13.18
N GLU A 344 0.09 -1.58 13.24
CA GLU A 344 0.70 -0.48 13.99
C GLU A 344 0.17 0.88 13.49
N LYS A 345 0.13 1.08 12.16
CA LYS A 345 -0.33 2.32 11.54
C LYS A 345 -1.77 2.67 11.92
N VAL A 346 -2.70 1.70 11.88
CA VAL A 346 -4.11 1.94 12.22
C VAL A 346 -4.39 1.91 13.73
N THR A 347 -3.56 1.23 14.53
CA THR A 347 -3.64 1.31 15.99
C THR A 347 -3.22 2.70 16.46
N ASP A 348 -2.17 3.27 15.85
CA ASP A 348 -1.64 4.58 16.22
C ASP A 348 -2.46 5.74 15.67
N ASN A 349 -3.18 5.49 14.58
CA ASN A 349 -4.03 6.46 13.89
C ASN A 349 -5.36 5.79 13.48
N PRO A 350 -6.28 5.56 14.42
CA PRO A 350 -7.54 4.84 14.18
C PRO A 350 -8.41 5.42 13.06
N SER A 351 -8.31 6.72 12.79
CA SER A 351 -9.10 7.32 11.71
C SER A 351 -8.68 6.83 10.31
N LEU A 352 -7.46 6.30 10.15
CA LEU A 352 -7.00 5.64 8.93
C LEU A 352 -7.70 4.30 8.66
N GLY A 353 -8.26 3.67 9.70
CA GLY A 353 -8.95 2.38 9.59
C GLY A 353 -10.10 2.39 8.58
N ARG A 354 -10.79 3.53 8.43
CA ARG A 354 -11.90 3.68 7.49
C ARG A 354 -11.52 3.33 6.05
N GLY A 355 -10.34 3.74 5.61
CA GLY A 355 -9.88 3.43 4.26
C GLY A 355 -9.50 1.95 4.10
N LEU A 356 -8.84 1.38 5.12
CA LEU A 356 -8.37 0.00 5.13
C LEU A 356 -9.51 -1.02 5.20
N PHE A 357 -10.39 -0.90 6.20
CA PHE A 357 -11.50 -1.83 6.42
C PHE A 357 -12.62 -1.67 5.40
N ASN A 358 -12.55 -0.64 4.56
CA ASN A 358 -13.41 -0.51 3.39
C ASN A 358 -12.89 -1.31 2.19
N LEU A 359 -11.72 -1.96 2.24
CA LEU A 359 -11.26 -2.86 1.18
C LEU A 359 -11.89 -4.25 1.29
N TYR A 360 -11.85 -5.02 0.20
CA TYR A 360 -12.38 -6.38 0.17
C TYR A 360 -11.53 -7.33 1.01
N ALA A 361 -12.17 -8.16 1.84
CA ALA A 361 -11.50 -9.10 2.74
C ALA A 361 -11.91 -10.57 2.52
N GLY A 362 -12.60 -10.89 1.42
CA GLY A 362 -13.20 -12.20 1.22
C GLY A 362 -14.64 -12.31 1.77
N GLU A 363 -15.31 -13.42 1.46
CA GLU A 363 -16.63 -13.77 1.97
C GLU A 363 -16.57 -14.92 3.00
N PRO A 364 -17.41 -14.91 4.06
CA PRO A 364 -18.35 -13.85 4.39
C PRO A 364 -17.62 -12.57 4.83
N LEU A 365 -18.15 -11.40 4.44
CA LEU A 365 -17.60 -10.12 4.90
C LEU A 365 -17.46 -10.13 6.43
N PRO A 366 -16.27 -9.81 6.96
CA PRO A 366 -16.05 -9.79 8.40
C PRO A 366 -17.00 -8.78 9.06
N SER A 367 -17.49 -9.11 10.26
CA SER A 367 -18.39 -8.27 11.06
C SER A 367 -17.73 -7.00 11.62
N THR A 368 -16.51 -6.67 11.18
CA THR A 368 -15.74 -5.54 11.71
C THR A 368 -16.36 -4.21 11.22
N PRO A 369 -16.61 -3.25 12.12
CA PRO A 369 -17.09 -1.93 11.72
C PRO A 369 -16.09 -1.23 10.79
N ILE A 370 -16.58 -0.49 9.80
CA ILE A 370 -15.74 0.30 8.87
C ILE A 370 -14.85 1.30 9.63
N SER A 371 -15.35 1.86 10.74
CA SER A 371 -14.58 2.70 11.65
C SER A 371 -14.03 1.90 12.82
N ILE A 372 -12.75 2.07 13.16
CA ILE A 372 -12.15 1.47 14.35
C ILE A 372 -12.81 2.07 15.61
N PRO A 373 -13.56 1.29 16.41
CA PRO A 373 -14.16 1.81 17.62
C PRO A 373 -13.10 2.00 18.70
N ILE A 374 -13.32 2.98 19.58
CA ILE A 374 -12.53 3.16 20.79
C ILE A 374 -13.34 2.57 21.95
N ILE A 375 -12.82 1.52 22.58
CA ILE A 375 -13.46 0.82 23.71
C ILE A 375 -12.46 0.78 24.85
N ASP A 376 -12.88 1.19 26.05
CA ASP A 376 -12.03 1.31 27.24
C ASP A 376 -10.73 2.09 26.97
N GLY A 377 -10.87 3.19 26.22
CA GLY A 377 -9.76 4.09 25.87
C GLY A 377 -8.79 3.54 24.83
N LYS A 378 -9.07 2.39 24.21
CA LYS A 378 -8.20 1.78 23.19
C LYS A 378 -8.89 1.57 21.85
N PRO A 379 -8.17 1.74 20.72
CA PRO A 379 -8.66 1.34 19.41
C PRO A 379 -8.77 -0.17 19.30
N VAL A 380 -9.93 -0.66 18.85
CA VAL A 380 -10.19 -2.09 18.64
C VAL A 380 -9.93 -2.44 17.18
N VAL A 381 -8.77 -3.03 16.92
CA VAL A 381 -8.30 -3.37 15.57
C VAL A 381 -8.39 -4.88 15.39
N ASP A 382 -9.18 -5.32 14.42
CA ASP A 382 -9.23 -6.73 14.03
C ASP A 382 -7.98 -7.11 13.22
N MET A 383 -6.98 -7.63 13.93
CA MET A 383 -5.67 -7.96 13.36
C MET A 383 -5.75 -9.13 12.37
N MET A 384 -6.71 -10.02 12.54
CA MET A 384 -6.89 -11.19 11.68
C MET A 384 -7.57 -10.79 10.38
N ASN A 385 -8.59 -9.92 10.43
CA ASN A 385 -9.22 -9.34 9.25
C ASN A 385 -8.21 -8.56 8.37
N ILE A 386 -7.28 -7.82 8.98
CA ILE A 386 -6.19 -7.16 8.23
C ILE A 386 -5.39 -8.17 7.40
N SER A 387 -5.20 -9.41 7.87
CA SER A 387 -4.54 -10.44 7.07
C SER A 387 -5.35 -10.80 5.82
N GLU A 388 -6.67 -10.93 5.94
CA GLU A 388 -7.54 -11.24 4.80
C GLU A 388 -7.63 -10.07 3.81
N ILE A 389 -7.69 -8.83 4.30
CA ILE A 389 -7.60 -7.62 3.45
C ILE A 389 -6.29 -7.65 2.65
N LEU A 390 -5.15 -7.88 3.30
CA LEU A 390 -3.86 -7.88 2.60
C LEU A 390 -3.78 -8.98 1.54
N LYS A 391 -4.33 -10.18 1.78
CA LYS A 391 -4.31 -11.27 0.78
C LYS A 391 -4.94 -10.87 -0.56
N HIS A 392 -5.97 -10.03 -0.54
CA HIS A 392 -6.73 -9.67 -1.74
C HIS A 392 -6.29 -8.34 -2.38
N ASN A 393 -5.58 -7.47 -1.65
CA ASN A 393 -5.36 -6.08 -2.08
C ASN A 393 -3.87 -5.70 -2.24
N ILE A 394 -2.92 -6.56 -1.88
CA ILE A 394 -1.49 -6.23 -1.99
C ILE A 394 -1.00 -6.27 -3.43
N PHE A 395 -0.09 -5.36 -3.74
CA PHE A 395 0.67 -5.33 -4.98
C PHE A 395 2.07 -5.87 -4.71
N SER A 396 2.51 -6.82 -5.52
CA SER A 396 3.88 -7.33 -5.53
C SER A 396 4.65 -6.76 -6.72
N TYR A 397 5.85 -6.26 -6.47
CA TYR A 397 6.72 -5.69 -7.49
C TYR A 397 8.19 -5.80 -7.06
N THR A 398 9.13 -5.62 -7.98
CA THR A 398 10.55 -5.55 -7.65
C THR A 398 11.01 -4.10 -7.50
N VAL A 399 11.92 -3.88 -6.56
CA VAL A 399 12.66 -2.62 -6.44
C VAL A 399 14.09 -2.87 -6.90
N GLY A 400 14.50 -2.21 -7.98
CA GLY A 400 15.84 -2.35 -8.57
C GLY A 400 16.80 -1.22 -8.18
N ARG A 401 18.09 -1.44 -8.46
CA ARG A 401 19.19 -0.44 -8.33
C ARG A 401 19.32 0.49 -9.54
N GLU A 402 18.64 0.21 -10.64
CA GLU A 402 18.75 1.04 -11.83
C GLU A 402 17.77 2.20 -11.73
N ALA A 403 18.25 3.43 -11.90
CA ALA A 403 17.47 4.65 -11.88
C ALA A 403 16.52 4.75 -13.09
N ARG A 404 15.63 3.77 -13.27
CA ARG A 404 14.63 3.72 -14.34
C ARG A 404 13.27 3.30 -13.79
N PRO A 405 12.19 3.75 -14.43
CA PRO A 405 10.85 3.40 -14.01
C PRO A 405 10.55 1.98 -14.48
N TYR A 406 9.92 1.16 -13.62
CA TYR A 406 9.73 -0.25 -13.87
C TYR A 406 8.28 -0.56 -14.21
N GLY A 407 8.05 -1.09 -15.42
CA GLY A 407 6.80 -1.79 -15.75
C GLY A 407 6.70 -3.13 -15.02
N THR A 408 5.51 -3.72 -14.99
CA THR A 408 5.16 -4.99 -14.29
C THR A 408 5.91 -6.25 -14.75
N SER A 409 6.94 -6.18 -15.59
CA SER A 409 7.67 -7.33 -16.15
C SER A 409 8.64 -8.01 -15.17
N ALA A 410 8.42 -7.86 -13.87
CA ALA A 410 9.20 -8.47 -12.80
C ALA A 410 8.90 -9.97 -12.65
N MET A 411 9.15 -10.76 -13.70
CA MET A 411 9.18 -12.22 -13.64
C MET A 411 10.45 -12.82 -14.23
N THR A 412 11.56 -12.10 -14.39
CA THR A 412 12.84 -12.74 -14.80
C THR A 412 14.09 -11.93 -14.47
N THR A 413 14.49 -11.84 -13.19
CA THR A 413 15.90 -12.01 -12.80
C THR A 413 15.98 -12.53 -11.35
N THR A 414 16.96 -13.36 -11.06
CA THR A 414 17.15 -14.05 -9.76
C THR A 414 17.78 -13.18 -8.66
N HIS A 415 17.90 -11.86 -8.88
CA HIS A 415 18.69 -10.95 -8.03
C HIS A 415 17.97 -9.66 -7.59
N GLU A 416 16.68 -9.48 -7.90
CA GLU A 416 15.91 -8.29 -7.52
C GLU A 416 15.16 -8.45 -6.18
N LEU A 417 15.16 -7.40 -5.35
CA LEU A 417 14.45 -7.39 -4.06
C LEU A 417 12.95 -7.30 -4.29
N LYS A 418 12.19 -8.25 -3.74
CA LYS A 418 10.72 -8.20 -3.80
C LYS A 418 10.17 -7.19 -2.81
N SER A 419 9.18 -6.43 -3.24
CA SER A 419 8.44 -5.48 -2.42
C SER A 419 6.96 -5.80 -2.45
N LEU A 420 6.30 -5.62 -1.32
CA LEU A 420 4.85 -5.68 -1.18
C LEU A 420 4.35 -4.35 -0.68
N ALA A 421 3.27 -3.84 -1.26
CA ALA A 421 2.62 -2.63 -0.80
C ALA A 421 1.10 -2.72 -0.89
N LEU A 422 0.44 -2.00 0.01
CA LEU A 422 -1.00 -1.78 -0.02
C LEU A 422 -1.28 -0.34 -0.47
N PHE A 423 -2.14 -0.18 -1.47
CA PHE A 423 -2.58 1.12 -1.99
C PHE A 423 -4.10 1.18 -1.93
N LEU A 424 -4.67 2.09 -1.15
CA LEU A 424 -6.11 2.05 -0.83
C LEU A 424 -6.98 2.35 -2.06
N ARG A 425 -6.58 3.30 -2.91
CA ARG A 425 -7.33 3.65 -4.12
C ARG A 425 -7.05 2.64 -5.24
N ALA A 426 -5.79 2.34 -5.51
CA ALA A 426 -5.40 1.46 -6.62
C ALA A 426 -5.94 0.02 -6.46
N SER A 427 -6.14 -0.46 -5.23
CA SER A 427 -6.72 -1.79 -4.96
C SER A 427 -8.18 -1.93 -5.44
N LEU A 428 -8.88 -0.81 -5.70
CA LEU A 428 -10.28 -0.81 -6.15
C LEU A 428 -10.41 -0.89 -7.67
N ALA A 429 -9.31 -0.96 -8.43
CA ALA A 429 -9.37 -1.17 -9.87
C ALA A 429 -9.61 -2.66 -10.17
N ASN A 430 -10.64 -2.95 -10.97
CA ASN A 430 -11.02 -4.32 -11.32
C ASN A 430 -10.15 -4.90 -12.44
N HIS A 431 -10.21 -6.23 -12.57
CA HIS A 431 -9.46 -6.93 -13.60
C HIS A 431 -10.14 -6.86 -14.97
N ASN A 432 -9.35 -6.59 -16.01
CA ASN A 432 -9.69 -6.92 -17.39
C ASN A 432 -8.41 -7.31 -18.14
N CYS A 433 -8.42 -8.39 -18.94
CA CYS A 433 -7.24 -8.74 -19.75
C CYS A 433 -7.00 -7.71 -20.87
N LEU A 434 -8.06 -7.04 -21.34
CA LEU A 434 -7.99 -5.89 -22.25
C LEU A 434 -8.01 -4.57 -21.46
N PHE A 435 -7.20 -4.49 -20.41
CA PHE A 435 -7.14 -3.35 -19.51
C PHE A 435 -6.95 -2.02 -20.24
N ASN A 436 -7.59 -0.97 -19.69
CA ASN A 436 -7.37 0.40 -20.15
C ASN A 436 -6.33 1.14 -19.31
N THR A 437 -5.75 0.50 -18.29
CA THR A 437 -4.80 1.12 -17.37
C THR A 437 -3.58 0.24 -17.11
N LYS A 438 -2.38 0.80 -17.35
CA LYS A 438 -1.11 0.17 -16.97
C LYS A 438 -0.65 0.74 -15.62
N ARG A 439 -0.19 -0.15 -14.76
CA ARG A 439 0.44 0.20 -13.48
C ARG A 439 1.96 0.08 -13.55
N SER A 440 2.65 1.01 -12.91
CA SER A 440 4.09 0.96 -12.67
C SER A 440 4.45 1.51 -11.29
N PHE A 441 5.70 1.36 -10.86
CA PHE A 441 6.14 1.69 -9.51
C PHE A 441 7.41 2.54 -9.49
N ILE A 442 7.48 3.48 -8.55
CA ILE A 442 8.72 4.19 -8.17
C ILE A 442 8.79 4.22 -6.65
N GLY A 443 9.67 3.40 -6.06
CA GLY A 443 9.77 3.25 -4.61
C GLY A 443 8.46 2.78 -3.97
N ASP A 444 7.83 3.66 -3.21
CA ASP A 444 6.55 3.44 -2.52
C ASP A 444 5.36 4.14 -3.20
N LEU A 445 5.52 4.54 -4.47
CA LEU A 445 4.46 5.11 -5.29
C LEU A 445 4.00 4.10 -6.36
N ILE A 446 2.68 4.03 -6.57
CA ILE A 446 2.08 3.37 -7.74
C ILE A 446 1.57 4.43 -8.72
N ILE A 447 1.85 4.22 -10.00
CA ILE A 447 1.49 5.13 -11.09
C ILE A 447 0.56 4.39 -12.05
N PHE A 448 -0.61 4.95 -12.32
CA PHE A 448 -1.54 4.45 -13.33
C PHE A 448 -1.55 5.37 -14.54
N ARG A 449 -1.35 4.80 -15.72
CA ARG A 449 -1.49 5.51 -17.00
C ARG A 449 -2.49 4.83 -17.92
N ALA A 450 -3.22 5.66 -18.65
CA ALA A 450 -4.18 5.19 -19.63
C ALA A 450 -3.44 4.50 -20.79
N THR A 451 -3.86 3.28 -21.13
CA THR A 451 -3.29 2.52 -22.26
C THR A 451 -3.94 2.86 -23.60
N LYS A 452 -5.09 3.53 -23.51
CA LYS A 452 -5.98 3.98 -24.58
C LYS A 452 -6.81 5.14 -24.05
N ASP A 453 -7.53 5.85 -24.91
CA ASP A 453 -8.45 6.87 -24.46
C ASP A 453 -9.56 6.27 -23.59
N ILE A 454 -9.79 6.87 -22.42
CA ILE A 454 -10.79 6.45 -21.44
C ILE A 454 -11.87 7.54 -21.40
N PRO A 455 -13.10 7.26 -21.83
CA PRO A 455 -14.21 8.19 -21.70
C PRO A 455 -14.50 8.50 -20.23
N LYS A 456 -15.12 9.65 -19.98
CA LYS A 456 -15.72 9.95 -18.67
C LYS A 456 -16.69 8.81 -18.30
N ASP A 457 -16.75 8.48 -17.01
CA ASP A 457 -17.62 7.45 -16.43
C ASP A 457 -17.28 6.02 -16.85
N ALA A 458 -16.23 5.78 -17.63
CA ALA A 458 -15.73 4.45 -17.93
C ALA A 458 -15.02 3.83 -16.71
N GLU A 459 -15.16 2.52 -16.54
CA GLU A 459 -14.46 1.77 -15.50
C GLU A 459 -12.96 1.68 -15.82
N ILE A 460 -12.13 1.99 -14.83
CA ILE A 460 -10.68 1.89 -14.85
C ILE A 460 -10.31 0.48 -14.46
N THR A 461 -9.75 -0.27 -15.41
CA THR A 461 -9.42 -1.69 -15.25
C THR A 461 -7.93 -1.92 -15.45
N ILE A 462 -7.38 -2.88 -14.70
CA ILE A 462 -5.98 -3.29 -14.76
C ILE A 462 -5.85 -4.79 -15.03
N ALA A 463 -4.68 -5.23 -15.49
CA ALA A 463 -4.32 -6.64 -15.48
C ALA A 463 -3.80 -7.04 -14.08
N TYR A 464 -4.49 -7.96 -13.40
CA TYR A 464 -4.01 -8.50 -12.12
C TYR A 464 -2.81 -9.42 -12.33
N LEU A 465 -2.90 -10.25 -13.37
CA LEU A 465 -1.86 -11.11 -13.90
C LEU A 465 -1.56 -10.66 -15.33
N ASP A 466 -0.31 -10.82 -15.77
CA ASP A 466 0.07 -10.52 -17.15
C ASP A 466 -0.68 -11.47 -18.10
N PRO A 467 -1.62 -10.96 -18.93
CA PRO A 467 -2.34 -11.80 -19.89
C PRO A 467 -1.45 -12.15 -21.09
N GLY A 468 -0.21 -11.66 -21.16
CA GLY A 468 0.72 -11.91 -22.26
C GLY A 468 1.31 -13.33 -22.34
N GLY A 469 0.89 -14.21 -21.42
CA GLY A 469 1.21 -15.62 -21.45
C GLY A 469 0.32 -16.41 -22.41
N ALA A 470 0.93 -17.37 -23.10
CA ALA A 470 0.31 -18.31 -24.04
C ALA A 470 -0.76 -19.27 -23.46
N ASP A 471 -1.18 -19.08 -22.21
CA ASP A 471 -2.01 -20.03 -21.48
C ASP A 471 -3.13 -19.34 -20.71
N ASN A 472 -4.24 -19.11 -21.41
CA ASN A 472 -5.45 -18.56 -20.82
C ASN A 472 -6.05 -19.50 -19.76
N ASP A 473 -5.87 -20.82 -19.86
CA ASP A 473 -6.36 -21.75 -18.83
C ASP A 473 -5.61 -21.54 -17.51
N LEU A 474 -4.28 -21.43 -17.59
CA LEU A 474 -3.44 -21.13 -16.43
C LEU A 474 -3.80 -19.77 -15.82
N LEU A 475 -4.06 -18.75 -16.65
CA LEU A 475 -4.54 -17.45 -16.19
C LEU A 475 -5.85 -17.60 -15.42
N GLN A 476 -6.85 -18.26 -16.01
CA GLN A 476 -8.16 -18.47 -15.41
C GLN A 476 -8.07 -19.24 -14.10
N ASP A 477 -7.27 -20.31 -14.04
CA ASP A 477 -7.08 -21.13 -12.84
C ASP A 477 -6.35 -20.38 -11.74
N THR A 478 -5.39 -19.53 -12.09
CA THR A 478 -4.69 -18.68 -11.12
C THR A 478 -5.64 -17.63 -10.54
N LEU A 479 -6.46 -16.97 -11.38
CA LEU A 479 -7.47 -16.02 -10.92
C LEU A 479 -8.50 -16.70 -10.01
N PHE A 480 -9.02 -17.86 -10.40
CA PHE A 480 -10.03 -18.55 -9.62
C PHE A 480 -9.48 -19.06 -8.28
N LYS A 481 -8.29 -19.67 -8.29
CA LYS A 481 -7.66 -20.23 -7.09
C LYS A 481 -7.29 -19.15 -6.07
N ASN A 482 -6.79 -18.00 -6.53
CA ASN A 482 -6.24 -16.98 -5.63
C ASN A 482 -7.25 -15.86 -5.31
N LEU A 483 -8.20 -15.58 -6.20
CA LEU A 483 -9.10 -14.43 -6.12
C LEU A 483 -10.59 -14.80 -6.27
N GLY A 484 -10.91 -16.07 -6.54
CA GLY A 484 -12.28 -16.58 -6.51
C GLY A 484 -13.15 -16.26 -7.73
N PHE A 485 -12.59 -15.77 -8.84
CA PHE A 485 -13.37 -15.43 -10.05
C PHE A 485 -12.74 -15.94 -11.36
N ARG A 486 -13.56 -16.02 -12.41
CA ARG A 486 -13.15 -16.31 -13.79
C ARG A 486 -13.32 -15.04 -14.63
N CYS A 487 -12.34 -14.72 -15.47
CA CYS A 487 -12.40 -13.52 -16.32
C CYS A 487 -13.28 -13.78 -17.57
N GLY A 488 -14.31 -12.97 -17.75
CA GLY A 488 -15.25 -13.05 -18.88
C GLY A 488 -14.94 -12.10 -20.04
N CYS A 489 -13.78 -11.45 -20.07
CA CYS A 489 -13.48 -10.43 -21.08
C CYS A 489 -13.38 -10.98 -22.52
N LEU A 490 -13.42 -10.09 -23.52
CA LEU A 490 -13.37 -10.47 -24.94
C LEU A 490 -12.15 -11.31 -25.32
N VAL A 491 -10.97 -11.05 -24.72
CA VAL A 491 -9.76 -11.85 -24.94
C VAL A 491 -9.96 -13.28 -24.45
N CYS A 492 -10.43 -13.45 -23.21
CA CYS A 492 -10.70 -14.78 -22.65
C CYS A 492 -11.80 -15.54 -23.40
N GLN A 493 -12.83 -14.83 -23.87
CA GLN A 493 -13.89 -15.43 -24.70
C GLN A 493 -13.36 -15.89 -26.06
N ALA A 494 -12.46 -15.10 -26.67
CA ALA A 494 -11.82 -15.49 -27.92
C ALA A 494 -10.90 -16.69 -27.70
N GLU A 495 -10.04 -16.67 -26.67
CA GLU A 495 -9.17 -17.79 -26.29
C GLU A 495 -9.96 -19.10 -26.10
N ALA A 496 -11.10 -19.05 -25.38
CA ALA A 496 -11.94 -20.22 -25.14
C ALA A 496 -12.54 -20.86 -26.40
N LYS A 497 -12.68 -20.10 -27.51
CA LYS A 497 -13.21 -20.61 -28.79
C LYS A 497 -12.16 -21.26 -29.67
N CYS A 498 -10.89 -21.22 -29.27
CA CYS A 498 -9.79 -21.60 -30.14
C CYS A 498 -9.41 -23.06 -29.96
N THR A 499 -9.46 -23.82 -31.05
CA THR A 499 -9.30 -25.28 -31.04
C THR A 499 -7.91 -25.75 -31.49
N THR A 500 -7.07 -24.84 -32.00
CA THR A 500 -5.72 -25.13 -32.49
C THR A 500 -4.73 -25.28 -31.34
N ASP A 501 -3.78 -26.23 -31.43
CA ASP A 501 -2.71 -26.41 -30.45
C ASP A 501 -1.64 -25.29 -30.56
N ARG A 502 -1.99 -24.11 -30.07
CA ARG A 502 -1.10 -22.94 -29.99
C ARG A 502 0.05 -23.15 -29.02
N LYS A 503 -0.17 -23.92 -27.95
CA LYS A 503 0.83 -24.12 -26.88
C LYS A 503 2.07 -24.80 -27.47
N SER A 504 1.86 -25.80 -28.34
CA SER A 504 2.95 -26.45 -29.06
C SER A 504 3.68 -25.51 -30.03
N LEU A 505 2.95 -24.73 -30.84
CA LEU A 505 3.53 -23.75 -31.76
C LEU A 505 4.37 -22.68 -31.04
N ILE A 506 3.84 -22.12 -29.94
CA ILE A 506 4.56 -21.13 -29.14
C ILE A 506 5.82 -21.73 -28.50
N ARG A 507 5.77 -22.99 -28.07
CA ARG A 507 6.96 -23.70 -27.58
C ARG A 507 8.01 -23.86 -28.69
N THR A 508 7.59 -24.22 -29.91
CA THR A 508 8.48 -24.31 -31.07
C THR A 508 9.15 -22.98 -31.37
N VAL A 509 8.40 -21.88 -31.35
CA VAL A 509 8.94 -20.52 -31.52
C VAL A 509 9.93 -20.15 -30.41
N ARG A 510 9.61 -20.45 -29.14
CA ARG A 510 10.57 -20.24 -28.04
C ARG A 510 11.87 -21.02 -28.25
N THR A 511 11.78 -22.29 -28.67
CA THR A 511 12.95 -23.12 -28.99
C THR A 511 13.76 -22.52 -30.13
N PHE A 512 13.10 -22.08 -31.21
CA PHE A 512 13.75 -21.41 -32.34
C PHE A 512 14.52 -20.15 -31.87
N LEU A 513 13.86 -19.24 -31.15
CA LEU A 513 14.46 -18.00 -30.67
C LEU A 513 15.64 -18.25 -29.71
N SER A 514 15.52 -19.26 -28.85
CA SER A 514 16.60 -19.63 -27.91
C SER A 514 17.85 -20.19 -28.61
N SER A 515 17.71 -20.67 -29.85
CA SER A 515 18.83 -21.23 -30.60
C SER A 515 19.78 -20.18 -31.18
N GLN A 516 19.40 -18.89 -31.15
CA GLN A 516 20.20 -17.74 -31.61
C GLN A 516 20.76 -17.90 -33.03
N ARG A 517 20.06 -18.64 -33.89
CA ARG A 517 20.48 -18.88 -35.27
C ARG A 517 20.12 -17.68 -36.14
N VAL A 518 21.04 -17.25 -36.99
CA VAL A 518 20.88 -16.08 -37.89
C VAL A 518 21.19 -16.45 -39.33
N GLY A 519 20.57 -15.74 -40.28
CA GLY A 519 20.80 -15.89 -41.71
C GLY A 519 19.57 -16.33 -42.53
N PRO A 520 19.67 -16.30 -43.88
CA PRO A 520 18.50 -16.33 -44.78
C PRO A 520 17.60 -17.56 -44.64
N MET A 521 18.18 -18.73 -44.35
CA MET A 521 17.40 -19.96 -44.12
C MET A 521 16.54 -19.86 -42.85
N PHE A 522 17.08 -19.27 -41.78
CA PHE A 522 16.37 -19.12 -40.51
C PHE A 522 15.32 -18.01 -40.59
N VAL A 523 15.56 -16.97 -41.39
CA VAL A 523 14.54 -15.96 -41.72
C VAL A 523 13.31 -16.64 -42.37
N ARG A 524 13.50 -17.48 -43.39
CA ARG A 524 12.39 -18.22 -44.01
C ARG A 524 11.67 -19.15 -43.02
N GLN A 525 12.42 -19.80 -42.12
CA GLN A 525 11.84 -20.63 -41.08
C GLN A 525 11.01 -19.81 -40.08
N ALA A 526 11.50 -18.64 -39.68
CA ALA A 526 10.78 -17.74 -38.80
C ALA A 526 9.53 -17.16 -39.46
N GLU A 527 9.57 -16.82 -40.74
CA GLU A 527 8.40 -16.40 -41.51
C GLU A 527 7.32 -17.49 -41.54
N ALA A 528 7.71 -18.75 -41.80
CA ALA A 528 6.78 -19.88 -41.78
C ALA A 528 6.13 -20.06 -40.39
N LEU A 529 6.92 -20.01 -39.32
CA LEU A 529 6.41 -20.08 -37.95
C LEU A 529 5.48 -18.91 -37.59
N ALA A 530 5.76 -17.71 -38.11
CA ALA A 530 4.90 -16.55 -37.91
C ALA A 530 3.54 -16.75 -38.59
N VAL A 531 3.51 -17.25 -39.82
CA VAL A 531 2.27 -17.57 -40.55
C VAL A 531 1.47 -18.66 -39.84
N ASP A 532 2.10 -19.75 -39.42
CA ASP A 532 1.44 -20.84 -38.68
C ASP A 532 0.78 -20.32 -37.39
N LEU A 533 1.46 -19.41 -36.69
CA LEU A 533 0.91 -18.75 -35.50
C LEU A 533 -0.24 -17.81 -35.83
N GLU A 534 -0.15 -17.01 -36.88
CA GLU A 534 -1.24 -16.11 -37.30
C GLU A 534 -2.50 -16.90 -37.68
N GLU A 535 -2.35 -18.04 -38.36
CA GLU A 535 -3.46 -18.94 -38.67
C GLU A 535 -4.10 -19.49 -37.37
N ALA A 536 -3.27 -19.94 -36.42
CA ALA A 536 -3.72 -20.41 -35.12
C ALA A 536 -4.44 -19.33 -34.28
N TYR A 537 -4.17 -18.05 -34.56
CA TYR A 537 -4.78 -16.87 -33.91
C TYR A 537 -5.76 -16.11 -34.82
N SER A 538 -6.20 -16.70 -35.93
CA SER A 538 -7.06 -16.06 -36.94
C SER A 538 -8.28 -15.34 -36.36
N LEU A 539 -8.96 -15.94 -35.37
CA LEU A 539 -10.09 -15.30 -34.67
C LEU A 539 -9.67 -14.00 -33.96
N HIS A 540 -8.54 -14.00 -33.24
CA HIS A 540 -8.06 -12.80 -32.54
C HIS A 540 -7.74 -11.69 -33.53
N LEU A 541 -6.99 -12.02 -34.58
CA LEU A 541 -6.61 -11.07 -35.63
C LEU A 541 -7.84 -10.49 -36.35
N SER A 542 -8.87 -11.30 -36.63
CA SER A 542 -10.11 -10.84 -37.27
C SER A 542 -10.91 -9.86 -36.40
N LEU A 543 -10.81 -10.00 -35.08
CA LEU A 543 -11.47 -9.13 -34.10
C LEU A 543 -10.58 -7.95 -33.67
N GLY A 544 -9.34 -7.88 -34.17
CA GLY A 544 -8.34 -6.90 -33.73
C GLY A 544 -7.90 -7.07 -32.28
N LEU A 545 -8.09 -8.26 -31.68
CA LEU A 545 -7.69 -8.55 -30.30
C LEU A 545 -6.18 -8.84 -30.23
N PRO A 546 -5.53 -8.50 -29.12
CA PRO A 546 -4.11 -8.78 -28.94
C PRO A 546 -3.85 -10.30 -28.88
N CYS A 547 -2.85 -10.74 -29.62
CA CYS A 547 -2.32 -12.10 -29.65
C CYS A 547 -0.79 -12.04 -29.45
N VAL A 548 -0.37 -11.50 -28.32
CA VAL A 548 1.03 -11.19 -27.99
C VAL A 548 1.97 -12.39 -27.99
N GLY A 549 1.45 -13.62 -27.94
CA GLY A 549 2.23 -14.85 -28.16
C GLY A 549 2.94 -14.92 -29.51
N ILE A 550 2.43 -14.21 -30.54
CA ILE A 550 3.07 -14.11 -31.87
C ILE A 550 4.19 -13.08 -31.88
N SER A 551 4.13 -12.07 -31.01
CA SER A 551 5.04 -10.93 -31.08
C SER A 551 6.54 -11.27 -31.10
N PRO A 552 7.05 -12.24 -30.33
CA PRO A 552 8.49 -12.52 -30.29
C PRO A 552 9.10 -12.91 -31.65
N ILE A 553 8.38 -13.65 -32.51
CA ILE A 553 8.91 -14.04 -33.82
C ILE A 553 8.93 -12.84 -34.78
N TRP A 554 7.91 -11.97 -34.73
CA TRP A 554 7.86 -10.74 -35.53
C TRP A 554 8.93 -9.72 -35.09
N GLN A 555 9.19 -9.60 -33.79
CA GLN A 555 10.29 -8.77 -33.28
C GLN A 555 11.65 -9.26 -33.80
N TRP A 556 11.87 -10.58 -33.75
CA TRP A 556 13.10 -11.18 -34.24
C TRP A 556 13.28 -10.93 -35.74
N LEU A 557 12.25 -11.19 -36.55
CA LEU A 557 12.26 -10.90 -37.99
C LEU A 557 12.55 -9.41 -38.27
N CYS A 558 11.90 -8.50 -37.54
CA CYS A 558 12.12 -7.06 -37.67
C CYS A 558 13.60 -6.68 -37.44
N GLN A 559 14.21 -7.25 -36.40
CA GLN A 559 15.63 -7.01 -36.10
C GLN A 559 16.55 -7.56 -37.19
N GLU A 560 16.31 -8.78 -37.67
CA GLU A 560 17.13 -9.40 -38.72
C GLU A 560 17.05 -8.61 -40.04
N TYR A 561 15.84 -8.23 -40.48
CA TYR A 561 15.68 -7.42 -41.68
C TYR A 561 16.29 -6.02 -41.54
N PHE A 562 16.26 -5.45 -40.34
CA PHE A 562 16.93 -4.18 -40.06
C PHE A 562 18.45 -4.28 -40.24
N LEU A 563 19.05 -5.38 -39.77
CA LEU A 563 20.49 -5.65 -39.94
C LEU A 563 20.84 -5.92 -41.41
N LEU A 564 19.93 -6.53 -42.17
CA LEU A 564 20.09 -6.76 -43.62
C LEU A 564 19.84 -5.50 -44.46
N GLY A 565 19.30 -4.42 -43.87
CA GLY A 565 18.95 -3.19 -44.59
C GLY A 565 17.72 -3.34 -45.49
N ASP A 566 16.87 -4.34 -45.26
CA ASP A 566 15.67 -4.59 -46.05
C ASP A 566 14.49 -3.75 -45.52
N ARG A 567 14.36 -2.54 -46.09
CA ARG A 567 13.42 -1.51 -45.63
C ARG A 567 11.96 -1.98 -45.62
N ASP A 568 11.49 -2.60 -46.70
CA ASP A 568 10.09 -3.03 -46.82
C ASP A 568 9.76 -4.14 -45.83
N GLN A 569 10.71 -5.03 -45.56
CA GLN A 569 10.52 -6.08 -44.58
C GLN A 569 10.59 -5.59 -43.14
N VAL A 570 11.40 -4.56 -42.85
CA VAL A 570 11.37 -3.88 -41.54
C VAL A 570 9.99 -3.26 -41.30
N GLU A 571 9.46 -2.50 -42.27
CA GLU A 571 8.13 -1.89 -42.14
C GLU A 571 7.07 -2.97 -41.92
N ARG A 572 7.05 -4.02 -42.74
CA ARG A 572 6.11 -5.14 -42.61
C ARG A 572 6.17 -5.79 -41.23
N CYS A 573 7.37 -6.12 -40.75
CA CYS A 573 7.53 -6.80 -39.47
C CYS A 573 7.14 -5.88 -38.30
N ALA A 574 7.54 -4.60 -38.33
CA ALA A 574 7.15 -3.63 -37.31
C ALA A 574 5.63 -3.44 -37.26
N MET A 575 4.97 -3.28 -38.42
CA MET A 575 3.51 -3.20 -38.51
C MET A 575 2.83 -4.46 -37.99
N ASN A 576 3.38 -5.65 -38.27
CA ASN A 576 2.87 -6.90 -37.70
C ASN A 576 3.04 -6.97 -36.18
N VAL A 577 4.14 -6.46 -35.61
CA VAL A 577 4.28 -6.32 -34.16
C VAL A 577 3.15 -5.46 -33.59
N LEU A 578 2.82 -4.33 -34.21
CA LEU A 578 1.72 -3.45 -33.76
C LEU A 578 0.36 -4.16 -33.86
N LYS A 579 0.10 -4.81 -35.00
CA LYS A 579 -1.13 -5.57 -35.28
C LYS A 579 -1.37 -6.67 -34.25
N VAL A 580 -0.37 -7.50 -33.94
CA VAL A 580 -0.54 -8.61 -32.97
C VAL A 580 -0.67 -8.12 -31.52
N HIS A 581 -0.38 -6.85 -31.26
CA HIS A 581 -0.70 -6.18 -29.98
C HIS A 581 -2.07 -5.48 -30.02
N GLY A 582 -2.87 -5.65 -31.07
CA GLY A 582 -4.21 -5.07 -31.16
C GLY A 582 -4.23 -3.59 -31.54
N TYR A 583 -3.12 -3.02 -32.01
CA TYR A 583 -3.08 -1.67 -32.57
C TYR A 583 -3.40 -1.70 -34.07
N LYS A 584 -4.24 -0.76 -34.52
CA LYS A 584 -4.40 -0.50 -35.96
C LYS A 584 -3.67 0.78 -36.30
N VAL A 585 -2.81 0.70 -37.31
CA VAL A 585 -1.95 1.80 -37.73
C VAL A 585 -2.18 2.06 -39.20
N GLU A 586 -2.54 3.29 -39.52
CA GLU A 586 -2.77 3.74 -40.90
C GLU A 586 -1.93 4.99 -41.14
N ILE A 587 -1.26 5.04 -42.28
CA ILE A 587 -0.42 6.17 -42.68
C ILE A 587 -1.14 6.91 -43.80
N GLU A 588 -1.53 8.14 -43.52
CA GLU A 588 -2.17 9.03 -44.51
C GLU A 588 -1.27 10.25 -44.74
N GLY A 589 -0.49 10.20 -45.83
CA GLY A 589 0.50 11.23 -46.14
C GLY A 589 1.59 11.31 -45.07
N SER A 590 1.57 12.36 -44.25
CA SER A 590 2.55 12.60 -43.18
C SER A 590 1.97 12.41 -41.77
N LYS A 591 0.79 11.80 -41.64
CA LYS A 591 0.13 11.54 -40.36
C LYS A 591 -0.02 10.05 -40.11
N VAL A 592 0.12 9.67 -38.84
CA VAL A 592 -0.09 8.29 -38.39
C VAL A 592 -1.36 8.22 -37.54
N SER A 593 -2.37 7.50 -38.03
CA SER A 593 -3.52 7.10 -37.23
C SER A 593 -3.13 5.90 -36.37
N PHE A 594 -3.43 5.95 -35.07
CA PHE A 594 -3.03 4.93 -34.10
C PHE A 594 -4.21 4.55 -33.20
N ASP A 595 -4.97 3.53 -33.60
CA ASP A 595 -6.11 3.02 -32.83
C ASP A 595 -5.64 2.06 -31.73
N ALA A 596 -5.80 2.49 -30.47
CA ALA A 596 -5.44 1.74 -29.27
C ALA A 596 -6.64 1.03 -28.60
N THR A 597 -7.81 0.96 -29.24
CA THR A 597 -9.04 0.39 -28.66
C THR A 597 -8.80 -1.03 -28.10
N CYS A 598 -8.15 -1.89 -28.89
CA CYS A 598 -7.72 -3.22 -28.46
C CYS A 598 -6.21 -3.30 -28.14
N GLY A 599 -5.54 -2.15 -28.12
CA GLY A 599 -4.10 -2.03 -27.95
C GLY A 599 -3.61 -2.59 -26.62
N PHE A 600 -2.52 -3.35 -26.70
CA PHE A 600 -1.80 -3.92 -25.57
C PHE A 600 -0.39 -3.32 -25.50
N PRO A 601 -0.11 -2.42 -24.55
CA PRO A 601 1.20 -1.78 -24.48
C PRO A 601 2.27 -2.78 -24.05
N SER A 602 3.45 -2.68 -24.66
CA SER A 602 4.62 -3.49 -24.33
C SER A 602 5.90 -2.83 -24.85
N MET A 603 7.05 -3.26 -24.33
CA MET A 603 8.35 -2.82 -24.86
C MET A 603 8.61 -3.25 -26.31
N ALA A 604 7.91 -4.27 -26.80
CA ALA A 604 7.96 -4.69 -28.20
C ALA A 604 7.31 -3.67 -29.12
N VAL A 605 6.18 -3.10 -28.69
CA VAL A 605 5.48 -2.03 -29.39
C VAL A 605 6.36 -0.78 -29.45
N VAL A 606 7.02 -0.43 -28.34
CA VAL A 606 8.01 0.66 -28.32
C VAL A 606 9.11 0.40 -29.35
N GLY A 607 9.70 -0.80 -29.36
CA GLY A 607 10.74 -1.17 -30.32
C GLY A 607 10.29 -1.09 -31.78
N ALA A 608 9.09 -1.58 -32.10
CA ALA A 608 8.52 -1.51 -33.44
C ALA A 608 8.32 -0.06 -33.90
N LEU A 609 7.75 0.81 -33.05
CA LEU A 609 7.58 2.23 -33.34
C LEU A 609 8.93 2.94 -33.50
N SER A 610 9.94 2.62 -32.67
CA SER A 610 11.29 3.16 -32.81
C SER A 610 11.98 2.70 -34.10
N PHE A 611 11.76 1.46 -34.56
CA PHE A 611 12.26 1.00 -35.85
C PHE A 611 11.62 1.77 -37.02
N LEU A 612 10.30 1.96 -37.00
CA LEU A 612 9.59 2.76 -38.00
C LEU A 612 10.09 4.20 -38.02
N SER A 613 10.28 4.82 -36.85
CA SER A 613 10.82 6.18 -36.73
C SER A 613 12.21 6.31 -37.37
N LYS A 614 13.16 5.42 -37.03
CA LYS A 614 14.51 5.40 -37.61
C LYS A 614 14.51 5.08 -39.10
N MET A 615 13.58 4.25 -39.56
CA MET A 615 13.42 3.93 -40.97
C MET A 615 13.00 5.19 -41.75
N TYR A 616 11.94 5.87 -41.33
CA TYR A 616 11.49 7.10 -42.00
C TYR A 616 12.49 8.25 -41.88
N GLU A 617 13.30 8.29 -40.83
CA GLU A 617 14.44 9.22 -40.72
C GLU A 617 15.47 8.97 -41.83
N ARG A 618 15.82 7.70 -42.10
CA ARG A 618 16.72 7.32 -43.20
C ARG A 618 16.13 7.61 -44.58
N ASP A 619 14.80 7.54 -44.70
CA ASP A 619 14.06 7.91 -45.91
C ASP A 619 13.91 9.45 -46.07
N GLU A 620 14.56 10.25 -45.20
CA GLU A 620 14.45 11.72 -45.13
C GLU A 620 13.02 12.24 -44.90
N ASN A 621 12.10 11.38 -44.44
CA ASN A 621 10.73 11.72 -44.08
C ASN A 621 10.62 12.07 -42.59
N VAL A 622 11.10 13.27 -42.27
CA VAL A 622 11.16 13.79 -40.89
C VAL A 622 9.79 13.81 -40.21
N ALA A 623 8.71 14.10 -40.96
CA ALA A 623 7.36 14.20 -40.39
C ALA A 623 6.87 12.84 -39.86
N LEU A 624 6.94 11.77 -40.67
CA LEU A 624 6.55 10.44 -40.20
C LEU A 624 7.49 9.91 -39.12
N SER A 625 8.79 10.20 -39.23
CA SER A 625 9.77 9.82 -38.21
C SER A 625 9.39 10.36 -36.82
N GLN A 626 8.99 11.64 -36.74
CA GLN A 626 8.56 12.29 -35.51
C GLN A 626 7.22 11.77 -34.97
N GLU A 627 6.26 11.45 -35.84
CA GLU A 627 4.99 10.85 -35.44
C GLU A 627 5.21 9.49 -34.76
N PHE A 628 6.00 8.61 -35.37
CA PHE A 628 6.34 7.31 -34.78
C PHE A 628 7.17 7.43 -33.50
N GLU A 629 8.11 8.38 -33.43
CA GLU A 629 8.89 8.63 -32.22
C GLU A 629 7.99 9.09 -31.05
N THR A 630 7.02 9.96 -31.35
CA THR A 630 6.04 10.46 -30.36
C THR A 630 5.17 9.32 -29.82
N LEU A 631 4.72 8.42 -30.70
CA LEU A 631 4.00 7.20 -30.29
C LEU A 631 4.90 6.28 -29.46
N ALA A 632 6.16 6.06 -29.86
CA ALA A 632 7.11 5.23 -29.13
C ALA A 632 7.35 5.75 -27.71
N LYS A 633 7.57 7.06 -27.56
CA LYS A 633 7.71 7.76 -26.27
C LYS A 633 6.43 7.64 -25.43
N THR A 634 5.26 7.71 -26.05
CA THR A 634 3.96 7.57 -25.38
C THR A 634 3.79 6.16 -24.81
N VAL A 635 4.01 5.11 -25.62
CA VAL A 635 3.91 3.71 -25.16
C VAL A 635 4.99 3.39 -24.12
N TYR A 636 6.21 3.91 -24.28
CA TYR A 636 7.26 3.76 -23.27
C TYR A 636 6.86 4.40 -21.94
N LYS A 637 6.27 5.60 -21.98
CA LYS A 637 5.74 6.29 -20.80
C LYS A 637 4.62 5.49 -20.15
N ILE A 638 3.74 4.82 -20.91
CA ILE A 638 2.69 3.94 -20.38
C ILE A 638 3.31 2.75 -19.64
N GLU A 639 4.26 2.06 -20.26
CA GLU A 639 4.88 0.86 -19.70
C GLU A 639 5.68 1.14 -18.43
N ASN A 640 6.43 2.24 -18.41
CA ASN A 640 7.35 2.55 -17.32
C ASN A 640 6.73 3.53 -16.30
N GLY A 641 5.73 4.33 -16.69
CA GLY A 641 5.10 5.37 -15.87
C GLY A 641 5.73 6.76 -16.00
N THR A 642 6.90 6.88 -16.60
CA THR A 642 7.54 8.17 -16.94
C THR A 642 8.42 7.99 -18.19
N PRO A 643 8.61 9.03 -19.01
CA PRO A 643 9.47 8.95 -20.20
C PRO A 643 10.96 8.81 -19.90
N ILE A 644 11.39 8.93 -18.64
CA ILE A 644 12.80 8.87 -18.24
C ILE A 644 13.45 7.54 -18.69
N GLY A 645 14.60 7.66 -19.35
CA GLY A 645 15.39 6.54 -19.83
C GLY A 645 15.04 6.05 -21.24
N TYR A 646 14.06 6.65 -21.92
CA TYR A 646 13.75 6.33 -23.32
C TYR A 646 14.97 6.56 -24.23
N ASP A 647 15.54 7.77 -24.23
CA ASP A 647 16.68 8.13 -25.09
C ASP A 647 17.98 7.39 -24.73
N LEU A 648 18.04 6.75 -23.54
CA LEU A 648 19.16 5.88 -23.17
C LEU A 648 19.04 4.46 -23.73
N ARG A 649 17.86 4.08 -24.23
CA ARG A 649 17.55 2.71 -24.67
C ARG A 649 17.29 2.62 -26.17
N TYR A 650 16.71 3.65 -26.77
CA TYR A 650 16.34 3.72 -28.18
C TYR A 650 17.06 4.88 -28.84
#